data_AF-A0A8K0GJB6-F1
#
_entry.id   AF-A0A8K0GJB6-F1
#
_cell.length_a   1.000
_cell.length_b   1.000
_cell.length_c   1.000
_cell.angle_alpha   90.00
_cell.angle_beta   90.00
_cell.angle_gamma   90.00
#
_symmetry.space_group_name_H-M   'P 1'
#
loop_
_entity.id
_entity.type
_entity.pdbx_description
1 polymer ?
#
loop_
_entity_poly.entity_id
_entity_poly.type
_entity_poly.pdbx_seq_one_letter_code
_entity_poly.pdbx_strand_id
1 'polypeptide(L)'
;MSDMTPAAERWSVYSATQNLPAVLNDPNRGKQTNFFTRTWGDNFVEGIDVGKSPFLPEINHAHFDSYLRKYARRHRRHIRLSQTRLNSSRPRSRSSELSANDRSIDNIPSVFLKPSLPLNDPAVFNAIFTSIGNSIDAKGQQSGRLLQEQFSHYLDCVEEQIAKQVSQKSGAFFHAMTSHDTIMEQMGSACKQVRALRTKVQNVDKTLARDSLRLVGLARSRTNHVMLLDKLKLMATVLQTQPTLQLLLSSSDYVAALELIASTQEVLARELAGVTSLRHLPSQLKEMSRLIDKMLSSEFERYAAADLHRPLDGENVVLEPERLTSLVAGLLRQNHFQFLEIYKQEAVTAAQAVLKQLVIEQLADVEDDMEHCLTGSGEAPPTLDSVQWLKVLSLASDALGKLVRRVQAVYNVIKHTADGSAGLLEVSEVGERFLNMEEHKRVEVKLRDLLVSICDYCHERLASLVNTQSDKQPITALQITDLSEIVENFTELCESICGRQSPALRVAFKIQAGNYVHKFHSQRKNKLTLLLDAERWKAAEVPPEFQVLVDKIASGQPMKSVPNSPVEENGVTSNNINKAATALKIGSQEYVTVGTVLMLIRLVSEYIVCAYDLPLLAPVIGRNLAELLRTFNSRSCQLVLGAGALRTAGLKTITSTNLALTSRALQLVLWIIPHLRVHFSSVSSDSLSSMDSVERDIGHHIQQLETKVLSIMNTLLGDQLNEWDARPPVPSKAFRNVSRHLTKLHEAVSSVLPEEQVSDIYEVVHKNFKSRLRDEIIKMNIQNNGGPQHGVVTSEILFYLETMKTLKVLPEKYISNKAMDDIWNR
;
A
#
# COMPACT_ATOMS: atom_id res chain seq x y z
N MET A 1 23.74 17.49 79.57
CA MET A 1 23.05 18.25 80.63
C MET A 1 21.70 18.70 80.11
N SER A 2 20.64 18.00 80.51
CA SER A 2 19.28 18.51 80.80
C SER A 2 18.36 17.30 80.84
N ASP A 3 17.99 16.93 82.06
CA ASP A 3 16.92 15.97 82.34
C ASP A 3 15.61 16.47 81.70
N MET A 4 14.98 15.62 80.88
CA MET A 4 13.53 15.65 80.71
C MET A 4 12.99 14.31 81.18
N THR A 5 12.49 14.33 82.41
CA THR A 5 11.61 13.32 83.00
C THR A 5 10.46 12.98 82.05
N PRO A 6 10.25 11.71 81.65
CA PRO A 6 9.04 11.32 80.96
C PRO A 6 7.87 11.34 81.94
N ALA A 7 6.76 11.91 81.47
CA ALA A 7 5.50 12.02 82.19
C ALA A 7 5.04 10.67 82.79
N ALA A 8 4.56 10.71 84.02
CA ALA A 8 3.97 9.55 84.69
C ALA A 8 2.80 8.99 83.88
N GLU A 9 2.95 7.76 83.38
CA GLU A 9 1.90 7.03 82.70
C GLU A 9 0.69 6.85 83.61
N ARG A 10 -0.48 7.31 83.15
CA ARG A 10 -1.77 7.01 83.78
C ARG A 10 -2.02 5.51 83.70
N TRP A 11 -2.08 4.88 84.87
CA TRP A 11 -2.44 3.47 85.03
C TRP A 11 -3.75 3.14 84.28
N SER A 12 -3.70 2.16 83.37
CA SER A 12 -4.86 1.64 82.64
C SER A 12 -5.02 0.13 82.91
N VAL A 13 -6.20 -0.45 82.64
CA VAL A 13 -6.47 -1.89 82.87
C VAL A 13 -5.46 -2.80 82.14
N TYR A 14 -4.89 -2.33 81.02
CA TYR A 14 -3.86 -3.04 80.24
C TYR A 14 -2.45 -2.99 80.85
N SER A 15 -2.24 -2.17 81.89
CA SER A 15 -1.02 -2.18 82.71
C SER A 15 -1.05 -3.22 83.83
N ALA A 16 -2.20 -3.85 84.08
CA ALA A 16 -2.39 -4.85 85.14
C ALA A 16 -2.01 -6.29 84.75
N THR A 17 -1.64 -6.54 83.48
CA THR A 17 -1.18 -7.87 83.05
C THR A 17 0.31 -8.04 83.34
N GLN A 18 0.66 -8.28 84.60
CA GLN A 18 2.01 -8.70 84.98
C GLN A 18 2.13 -10.22 84.87
N ASN A 19 3.22 -10.68 84.27
CA ASN A 19 3.55 -12.10 84.18
C ASN A 19 4.05 -12.55 85.56
N LEU A 20 3.29 -13.40 86.26
CA LEU A 20 3.53 -13.82 87.66
C LEU A 20 4.98 -14.32 87.92
N PRO A 21 5.66 -15.03 87.01
CA PRO A 21 7.05 -15.44 87.20
C PRO A 21 8.07 -14.29 87.14
N ALA A 22 7.76 -13.19 86.46
CA ALA A 22 8.66 -12.02 86.36
C ALA A 22 8.63 -11.18 87.65
N VAL A 23 7.48 -11.09 88.30
CA VAL A 23 7.30 -10.39 89.60
C VAL A 23 7.97 -11.13 90.75
N LEU A 24 8.02 -12.46 90.66
CA LEU A 24 8.65 -13.31 91.68
C LEU A 24 10.19 -13.27 91.63
N ASN A 25 10.78 -12.86 90.51
CA ASN A 25 12.25 -12.82 90.36
C ASN A 25 12.85 -11.42 90.52
N ASP A 26 12.15 -10.32 90.20
CA ASP A 26 12.60 -8.96 90.55
C ASP A 26 11.47 -7.91 90.38
N PRO A 27 10.97 -7.26 91.47
CA PRO A 27 9.79 -6.39 91.41
C PRO A 27 10.04 -4.99 90.81
N ASN A 28 11.29 -4.57 90.59
CA ASN A 28 11.63 -3.24 90.08
C ASN A 28 11.94 -3.20 88.56
N ARG A 29 11.87 -4.34 87.85
CA ARG A 29 12.22 -4.42 86.43
C ARG A 29 10.96 -4.53 85.55
N GLY A 30 10.65 -3.45 84.83
CA GLY A 30 9.57 -3.41 83.83
C GLY A 30 9.84 -4.27 82.58
N LYS A 31 8.77 -4.54 81.81
CA LYS A 31 8.69 -5.45 80.63
C LYS A 31 10.00 -5.57 79.82
N GLN A 32 10.49 -6.80 79.65
CA GLN A 32 11.45 -7.15 78.59
C GLN A 32 10.67 -7.37 77.28
N THR A 33 10.90 -6.54 76.26
CA THR A 33 10.19 -6.53 74.97
C THR A 33 10.68 -7.59 73.97
N ASN A 34 11.15 -8.76 74.40
CA ASN A 34 12.02 -9.59 73.55
C ASN A 34 11.69 -11.09 73.52
N PHE A 35 10.41 -11.48 73.40
CA PHE A 35 10.09 -12.87 73.04
C PHE A 35 9.75 -13.04 71.54
N PHE A 36 8.92 -12.14 70.99
CA PHE A 36 8.39 -12.30 69.63
C PHE A 36 9.29 -11.80 68.50
N THR A 37 10.19 -10.84 68.78
CA THR A 37 11.18 -10.32 67.82
C THR A 37 12.24 -11.37 67.44
N ARG A 38 12.58 -12.28 68.35
CA ARG A 38 13.59 -13.32 68.11
C ARG A 38 13.11 -14.44 67.18
N THR A 39 11.80 -14.69 67.11
CA THR A 39 11.25 -15.80 66.32
C THR A 39 10.65 -15.34 64.99
N TRP A 40 10.24 -14.07 64.86
CA TRP A 40 9.49 -13.58 63.69
C TRP A 40 10.12 -12.36 63.00
N GLY A 41 11.27 -11.88 63.49
CA GLY A 41 12.04 -10.78 62.89
C GLY A 41 11.49 -9.38 63.18
N ASP A 42 12.32 -8.36 62.94
CA ASP A 42 12.07 -6.95 63.30
C ASP A 42 10.90 -6.29 62.53
N ASN A 43 10.28 -6.98 61.58
CA ASN A 43 9.08 -6.50 60.88
C ASN A 43 7.79 -6.73 61.70
N PHE A 44 7.83 -7.51 62.78
CA PHE A 44 6.68 -7.67 63.68
C PHE A 44 6.67 -6.57 64.75
N VAL A 45 6.43 -5.34 64.32
CA VAL A 45 6.06 -4.24 65.21
C VAL A 45 4.54 -4.14 65.19
N GLU A 46 3.91 -4.22 66.37
CA GLU A 46 2.49 -3.89 66.57
C GLU A 46 2.27 -2.40 66.32
N GLY A 47 2.16 -2.02 65.05
CA GLY A 47 1.81 -0.69 64.59
C GLY A 47 0.50 -0.73 63.81
N ILE A 48 -0.59 -1.13 64.45
CA ILE A 48 -1.93 -0.89 63.91
C ILE A 48 -2.83 -0.47 65.08
N ASP A 49 -2.98 0.84 65.27
CA ASP A 49 -4.08 1.38 66.07
C ASP A 49 -5.39 0.96 65.40
N VAL A 50 -6.11 0.04 66.05
CA VAL A 50 -7.45 -0.37 65.62
C VAL A 50 -8.40 0.81 65.84
N GLY A 51 -8.91 1.40 64.76
CA GLY A 51 -9.90 2.48 64.82
C GLY A 51 -11.17 2.07 65.58
N LYS A 52 -11.79 3.01 66.30
CA LYS A 52 -12.98 2.76 67.11
C LYS A 52 -14.16 2.25 66.27
N SER A 53 -14.84 1.22 66.77
CA SER A 53 -16.01 0.60 66.15
C SER A 53 -17.19 1.58 66.05
N PRO A 54 -17.81 1.77 64.86
CA PRO A 54 -18.96 2.66 64.67
C PRO A 54 -20.25 2.21 65.39
N PHE A 55 -20.28 0.98 65.93
CA PHE A 55 -21.51 0.32 66.36
C PHE A 55 -21.68 0.21 67.89
N LEU A 56 -20.78 0.78 68.69
CA LEU A 56 -20.90 0.80 70.15
C LEU A 56 -20.97 2.26 70.68
N PRO A 57 -22.00 2.64 71.46
CA PRO A 57 -22.08 3.95 72.08
C PRO A 57 -20.97 4.13 73.14
N GLU A 58 -20.32 5.29 73.18
CA GLU A 58 -19.35 5.61 74.25
C GLU A 58 -20.07 5.83 75.58
N ILE A 59 -19.81 4.95 76.56
CA ILE A 59 -20.44 5.03 77.89
C ILE A 59 -19.66 6.03 78.75
N ASN A 60 -20.27 7.18 79.04
CA ASN A 60 -19.72 8.20 79.93
C ASN A 60 -20.24 8.07 81.37
N HIS A 61 -19.49 8.62 82.34
CA HIS A 61 -19.77 8.59 83.78
C HIS A 61 -21.19 9.11 84.13
N ALA A 62 -21.74 10.01 83.31
CA ALA A 62 -23.10 10.54 83.42
C ALA A 62 -24.21 9.46 83.33
N HIS A 63 -23.97 8.34 82.63
CA HIS A 63 -24.93 7.24 82.54
C HIS A 63 -25.13 6.51 83.88
N PHE A 64 -24.19 6.63 84.82
CA PHE A 64 -24.25 5.98 86.13
C PHE A 64 -24.82 6.88 87.25
N ASP A 65 -25.08 8.15 86.98
CA ASP A 65 -25.59 9.10 87.99
C ASP A 65 -26.98 8.71 88.52
N SER A 66 -27.85 8.17 87.66
CA SER A 66 -29.17 7.65 88.07
C SER A 66 -29.05 6.52 89.08
N TYR A 67 -28.11 5.60 88.84
CA TYR A 67 -27.83 4.48 89.74
C TYR A 67 -27.28 4.95 91.09
N LEU A 68 -26.29 5.85 91.07
CA LEU A 68 -25.68 6.40 92.28
C LEU A 68 -26.67 7.19 93.14
N ARG A 69 -27.55 8.00 92.53
CA ARG A 69 -28.61 8.72 93.23
C ARG A 69 -29.62 7.77 93.89
N LYS A 70 -29.98 6.67 93.22
CA LYS A 70 -30.96 5.70 93.73
C LYS A 70 -30.43 4.90 94.94
N TYR A 71 -29.16 4.51 94.92
CA TYR A 71 -28.56 3.68 95.99
C TYR A 71 -27.99 4.47 97.16
N ALA A 72 -27.57 5.73 96.97
CA ALA A 72 -26.99 6.55 98.04
C ALA A 72 -27.92 6.72 99.26
N ARG A 73 -29.24 6.85 99.04
CA ARG A 73 -30.23 6.98 100.14
C ARG A 73 -30.33 5.70 100.97
N ARG A 74 -30.29 4.54 100.32
CA ARG A 74 -30.41 3.22 100.98
C ARG A 74 -29.16 2.90 101.80
N HIS A 75 -27.99 3.26 101.29
CA HIS A 75 -26.71 3.14 102.00
C HIS A 75 -26.68 3.99 103.28
N ARG A 76 -27.12 5.26 103.22
CA ARG A 76 -27.21 6.12 104.41
C ARG A 76 -28.19 5.58 105.47
N ARG A 77 -29.31 4.98 105.06
CA ARG A 77 -30.29 4.36 105.98
C ARG A 77 -29.73 3.14 106.70
N HIS A 78 -28.93 2.32 106.01
CA HIS A 78 -28.31 1.13 106.60
C HIS A 78 -27.33 1.50 107.73
N ILE A 79 -26.52 2.56 107.54
CA ILE A 79 -25.59 3.06 108.57
C ILE A 79 -26.33 3.57 109.82
N ARG A 80 -27.51 4.21 109.67
CA ARG A 80 -28.30 4.65 110.83
C ARG A 80 -28.91 3.50 111.64
N LEU A 81 -29.31 2.40 110.99
CA LEU A 81 -29.95 1.25 111.64
C LEU A 81 -28.94 0.35 112.38
N SER A 82 -27.67 0.34 111.99
CA SER A 82 -26.65 -0.42 112.71
C SER A 82 -26.29 0.20 114.07
N GLN A 83 -26.36 1.53 114.19
CA GLN A 83 -26.04 2.24 115.44
C GLN A 83 -27.14 2.10 116.52
N THR A 84 -28.38 1.79 116.16
CA THR A 84 -29.52 1.74 117.11
C THR A 84 -29.67 0.40 117.86
N ARG A 85 -29.04 -0.69 117.38
CA ARG A 85 -29.18 -2.04 117.98
C ARG A 85 -28.30 -2.31 119.21
N LEU A 86 -27.38 -1.43 119.56
CA LEU A 86 -26.44 -1.64 120.68
C LEU A 86 -26.99 -1.27 122.08
N ASN A 87 -28.13 -0.58 122.18
CA ASN A 87 -28.60 -0.02 123.46
C ASN A 87 -29.72 -0.82 124.17
N SER A 88 -30.17 -1.98 123.66
CA SER A 88 -31.40 -2.64 124.16
C SER A 88 -31.22 -3.95 124.95
N SER A 89 -30.02 -4.31 125.41
CA SER A 89 -29.80 -5.59 126.12
C SER A 89 -29.21 -5.44 127.55
N ARG A 90 -30.09 -5.28 128.55
CA ARG A 90 -29.84 -5.63 129.97
C ARG A 90 -31.16 -6.15 130.58
N PRO A 91 -31.27 -7.44 131.00
CA PRO A 91 -32.47 -7.93 131.68
C PRO A 91 -32.37 -7.84 133.21
N ARG A 92 -33.49 -7.48 133.87
CA ARG A 92 -33.68 -7.37 135.32
C ARG A 92 -34.09 -8.70 135.95
N SER A 93 -33.61 -8.92 137.17
CA SER A 93 -33.93 -10.00 138.11
C SER A 93 -35.34 -9.88 138.73
N ARG A 94 -35.93 -11.02 139.11
CA ARG A 94 -36.81 -11.14 140.28
C ARG A 94 -36.88 -12.60 140.76
N SER A 95 -36.39 -12.77 141.98
CA SER A 95 -36.52 -13.88 142.91
C SER A 95 -37.94 -13.96 143.50
N SER A 96 -38.42 -15.17 143.81
CA SER A 96 -39.21 -15.47 145.02
C SER A 96 -39.44 -16.99 145.14
N GLU A 97 -38.56 -17.64 145.90
CA GLU A 97 -38.88 -18.32 147.17
C GLU A 97 -40.01 -19.37 147.29
N LEU A 98 -39.58 -20.48 147.92
CA LEU A 98 -40.28 -21.29 148.94
C LEU A 98 -41.14 -22.48 148.47
N SER A 99 -40.61 -23.71 148.56
CA SER A 99 -40.50 -24.46 149.83
C SER A 99 -40.29 -25.98 149.65
N ALA A 100 -39.27 -26.48 150.34
CA ALA A 100 -39.24 -27.76 151.07
C ALA A 100 -39.74 -29.05 150.38
N ASN A 101 -38.89 -29.62 149.53
CA ASN A 101 -38.43 -31.01 149.61
C ASN A 101 -37.41 -31.22 148.48
N ASP A 102 -36.23 -30.67 148.66
CA ASP A 102 -35.09 -30.97 147.80
C ASP A 102 -34.67 -32.42 148.07
N ARG A 103 -35.12 -33.37 147.25
CA ARG A 103 -34.43 -34.66 147.13
C ARG A 103 -33.22 -34.43 146.21
N SER A 104 -32.26 -33.67 146.75
CA SER A 104 -30.96 -33.45 146.12
C SER A 104 -30.29 -34.80 145.82
N ILE A 105 -29.68 -34.87 144.64
CA ILE A 105 -28.98 -36.02 144.05
C ILE A 105 -27.85 -36.54 144.98
N ASP A 106 -27.48 -35.80 146.03
CA ASP A 106 -26.50 -36.20 147.05
C ASP A 106 -26.87 -37.47 147.82
N ASN A 107 -28.16 -37.83 147.91
CA ASN A 107 -28.56 -39.08 148.58
C ASN A 107 -28.22 -40.33 147.77
N ILE A 108 -27.81 -40.21 146.50
CA ILE A 108 -27.41 -41.34 145.65
C ILE A 108 -25.89 -41.51 145.73
N PRO A 109 -25.36 -42.69 146.12
CA PRO A 109 -23.92 -42.92 146.15
C PRO A 109 -23.27 -42.60 144.81
N SER A 110 -22.21 -41.78 144.82
CA SER A 110 -21.48 -41.28 143.63
C SER A 110 -20.90 -42.39 142.73
N VAL A 111 -20.91 -43.63 143.20
CA VAL A 111 -20.58 -44.82 142.42
C VAL A 111 -21.54 -44.99 141.24
N PHE A 112 -22.83 -44.65 141.37
CA PHE A 112 -23.83 -44.73 140.30
C PHE A 112 -23.75 -43.59 139.27
N LEU A 113 -23.08 -42.48 139.60
CA LEU A 113 -22.87 -41.34 138.68
C LEU A 113 -21.61 -41.51 137.80
N LYS A 114 -20.84 -42.59 138.00
CA LYS A 114 -19.66 -42.89 137.19
C LYS A 114 -20.07 -43.68 135.93
N PRO A 115 -19.65 -43.26 134.72
CA PRO A 115 -20.12 -43.85 133.44
C PRO A 115 -19.65 -45.29 133.19
N SER A 116 -18.65 -45.79 133.93
CA SER A 116 -18.22 -47.19 133.92
C SER A 116 -18.40 -47.75 135.32
N LEU A 117 -19.44 -48.56 135.54
CA LEU A 117 -19.69 -49.26 136.80
C LEU A 117 -19.12 -50.69 136.72
N PRO A 118 -17.83 -50.94 137.01
CA PRO A 118 -17.27 -52.29 136.94
C PRO A 118 -17.76 -53.12 138.13
N LEU A 119 -18.85 -53.85 137.94
CA LEU A 119 -19.38 -54.85 138.89
C LEU A 119 -18.47 -56.08 139.05
N ASN A 120 -17.37 -56.15 138.30
CA ASN A 120 -16.45 -57.28 138.28
C ASN A 120 -15.46 -57.28 139.45
N ASP A 121 -15.35 -56.18 140.20
CA ASP A 121 -14.49 -56.10 141.38
C ASP A 121 -15.26 -56.50 142.66
N PRO A 122 -14.85 -57.57 143.36
CA PRO A 122 -15.55 -58.07 144.55
C PRO A 122 -15.68 -57.03 145.67
N ALA A 123 -14.72 -56.09 145.78
CA ALA A 123 -14.77 -55.03 146.77
C ALA A 123 -15.89 -54.01 146.50
N VAL A 124 -16.12 -53.66 145.22
CA VAL A 124 -17.20 -52.76 144.81
C VAL A 124 -18.55 -53.45 144.94
N PHE A 125 -18.62 -54.73 144.56
CA PHE A 125 -19.83 -55.54 144.74
C PHE A 125 -20.22 -55.66 146.22
N ASN A 126 -19.27 -55.95 147.12
CA ASN A 126 -19.55 -56.02 148.56
C ASN A 126 -19.93 -54.66 149.17
N ALA A 127 -19.41 -53.54 148.64
CA ALA A 127 -19.84 -52.21 149.07
C ALA A 127 -21.29 -51.89 148.65
N ILE A 128 -21.78 -52.51 147.55
CA ILE A 128 -23.16 -52.38 147.06
C ILE A 128 -24.09 -53.38 147.75
N PHE A 129 -23.61 -54.58 148.09
CA PHE A 129 -24.37 -55.67 148.72
C PHE A 129 -23.83 -56.05 150.10
N THR A 130 -23.74 -55.07 151.01
CA THR A 130 -23.06 -55.18 152.32
C THR A 130 -23.58 -56.23 153.30
N SER A 131 -24.75 -56.84 153.08
CA SER A 131 -25.39 -57.74 154.07
C SER A 131 -25.59 -59.18 153.62
N ILE A 132 -25.17 -59.55 152.40
CA ILE A 132 -25.30 -60.93 151.88
C ILE A 132 -23.93 -61.61 151.92
N GLY A 133 -23.44 -61.92 153.13
CA GLY A 133 -22.13 -62.55 153.34
C GLY A 133 -22.23 -63.93 154.02
N ASN A 134 -22.12 -64.99 153.22
CA ASN A 134 -21.65 -66.36 153.53
C ASN A 134 -22.08 -67.10 154.82
N SER A 135 -23.28 -66.87 155.35
CA SER A 135 -23.96 -67.92 156.13
C SER A 135 -25.44 -67.98 155.78
N ILE A 136 -25.88 -69.18 155.39
CA ILE A 136 -27.24 -69.49 154.97
C ILE A 136 -28.10 -69.51 156.24
N ASP A 137 -28.77 -68.39 156.52
CA ASP A 137 -29.95 -68.33 157.38
C ASP A 137 -30.86 -67.17 156.96
N ALA A 138 -32.18 -67.34 157.16
CA ALA A 138 -33.30 -66.60 156.57
C ALA A 138 -33.31 -65.06 156.67
N LYS A 139 -32.33 -64.43 157.33
CA LYS A 139 -32.21 -62.97 157.46
C LYS A 139 -31.78 -62.26 156.16
N GLY A 140 -31.18 -62.95 155.20
CA GLY A 140 -30.71 -62.36 153.93
C GLY A 140 -31.81 -61.87 152.97
N GLN A 141 -33.03 -62.42 153.04
CA GLN A 141 -34.10 -62.05 152.09
C GLN A 141 -34.78 -60.71 152.39
N GLN A 142 -34.84 -60.28 153.66
CA GLN A 142 -35.43 -58.97 154.00
C GLN A 142 -34.52 -57.81 153.57
N SER A 143 -33.21 -57.99 153.65
CA SER A 143 -32.22 -56.98 153.25
C SER A 143 -32.27 -56.65 151.75
N GLY A 144 -32.53 -57.64 150.90
CA GLY A 144 -32.61 -57.46 149.44
C GLY A 144 -33.79 -56.61 148.97
N ARG A 145 -34.96 -56.71 149.64
CA ARG A 145 -36.15 -55.91 149.28
C ARG A 145 -35.96 -54.42 149.57
N LEU A 146 -35.34 -54.10 150.70
CA LEU A 146 -35.07 -52.71 151.08
C LEU A 146 -34.12 -52.00 150.09
N LEU A 147 -33.13 -52.74 149.54
CA LEU A 147 -32.21 -52.19 148.55
C LEU A 147 -32.92 -51.87 147.22
N GLN A 148 -33.87 -52.71 146.80
CA GLN A 148 -34.63 -52.50 145.56
C GLN A 148 -35.54 -51.27 145.63
N GLU A 149 -36.16 -51.01 146.78
CA GLU A 149 -36.97 -49.79 147.00
C GLU A 149 -36.11 -48.52 146.93
N GLN A 150 -34.87 -48.56 147.46
CA GLN A 150 -33.94 -47.43 147.36
C GLN A 150 -33.55 -47.12 145.91
N PHE A 151 -33.25 -48.13 145.08
CA PHE A 151 -32.92 -47.90 143.68
C PHE A 151 -34.10 -47.37 142.85
N SER A 152 -35.32 -47.82 143.12
CA SER A 152 -36.51 -47.30 142.44
C SER A 152 -36.68 -45.80 142.73
N HIS A 153 -36.47 -45.40 143.99
CA HIS A 153 -36.57 -44.00 144.37
C HIS A 153 -35.53 -43.09 143.67
N TYR A 154 -34.31 -43.58 143.47
CA TYR A 154 -33.27 -42.84 142.76
C TYR A 154 -33.58 -42.65 141.27
N LEU A 155 -34.23 -43.63 140.64
CA LEU A 155 -34.59 -43.58 139.22
C LEU A 155 -35.62 -42.46 138.97
N ASP A 156 -36.66 -42.39 139.81
CA ASP A 156 -37.71 -41.35 139.70
C ASP A 156 -37.13 -39.92 139.78
N CYS A 157 -36.19 -39.69 140.70
CA CYS A 157 -35.54 -38.39 140.85
C CYS A 157 -34.76 -37.95 139.60
N VAL A 158 -34.13 -38.90 138.89
CA VAL A 158 -33.39 -38.61 137.65
C VAL A 158 -34.33 -38.31 136.49
N GLU A 159 -35.44 -39.04 136.37
CA GLU A 159 -36.42 -38.85 135.29
C GLU A 159 -37.06 -37.46 135.34
N GLU A 160 -37.47 -37.00 136.53
CA GLU A 160 -38.12 -35.70 136.68
C GLU A 160 -37.19 -34.54 136.26
N GLN A 161 -35.90 -34.61 136.58
CA GLN A 161 -34.95 -33.56 136.21
C GLN A 161 -34.64 -33.52 134.72
N ILE A 162 -34.50 -34.68 134.06
CA ILE A 162 -34.25 -34.74 132.62
C ILE A 162 -35.43 -34.12 131.85
N ALA A 163 -36.67 -34.44 132.25
CA ALA A 163 -37.87 -33.89 131.61
C ALA A 163 -37.90 -32.36 131.68
N LYS A 164 -37.52 -31.78 132.83
CA LYS A 164 -37.50 -30.33 133.04
C LYS A 164 -36.46 -29.62 132.18
N GLN A 165 -35.28 -30.22 132.01
CA GLN A 165 -34.19 -29.62 131.23
C GLN A 165 -34.46 -29.67 129.71
N VAL A 166 -35.05 -30.76 129.22
CA VAL A 166 -35.41 -30.92 127.80
C VAL A 166 -36.49 -29.91 127.39
N SER A 167 -37.48 -29.68 128.25
CA SER A 167 -38.54 -28.70 128.01
C SER A 167 -38.00 -27.29 127.72
N GLN A 168 -37.09 -26.80 128.58
CA GLN A 168 -36.58 -25.42 128.50
C GLN A 168 -35.74 -25.13 127.25
N LYS A 169 -35.05 -26.12 126.68
CA LYS A 169 -34.12 -25.91 125.55
C LYS A 169 -34.70 -26.18 124.17
N SER A 170 -35.91 -26.73 124.06
CA SER A 170 -36.50 -27.15 122.78
C SER A 170 -36.80 -26.01 121.80
N GLY A 171 -37.30 -24.86 122.26
CA GLY A 171 -37.75 -23.76 121.39
C GLY A 171 -36.64 -23.10 120.55
N ALA A 172 -35.45 -22.91 121.13
CA ALA A 172 -34.32 -22.30 120.42
C ALA A 172 -33.79 -23.18 119.28
N PHE A 173 -33.87 -24.50 119.44
CA PHE A 173 -33.44 -25.46 118.43
C PHE A 173 -34.30 -25.38 117.15
N PHE A 174 -35.63 -25.31 117.29
CA PHE A 174 -36.53 -25.26 116.14
C PHE A 174 -36.41 -23.97 115.32
N HIS A 175 -36.15 -22.83 115.96
CA HIS A 175 -35.92 -21.57 115.23
C HIS A 175 -34.62 -21.57 114.41
N ALA A 176 -33.54 -22.15 114.94
CA ALA A 176 -32.30 -22.28 114.19
C ALA A 176 -32.50 -23.19 112.96
N MET A 177 -33.26 -24.28 113.12
CA MET A 177 -33.57 -25.22 112.04
C MET A 177 -34.35 -24.56 110.90
N THR A 178 -35.39 -23.79 111.20
CA THR A 178 -36.17 -23.08 110.15
C THR A 178 -35.32 -22.06 109.39
N SER A 179 -34.42 -21.35 110.07
CA SER A 179 -33.53 -20.39 109.41
C SER A 179 -32.55 -21.07 108.45
N HIS A 180 -32.04 -22.26 108.82
CA HIS A 180 -31.14 -23.03 107.98
C HIS A 180 -31.82 -23.48 106.69
N ASP A 181 -33.06 -23.96 106.78
CA ASP A 181 -33.85 -24.40 105.63
C ASP A 181 -34.08 -23.25 104.63
N THR A 182 -34.40 -22.04 105.12
CA THR A 182 -34.60 -20.88 104.24
C THR A 182 -33.33 -20.45 103.49
N ILE A 183 -32.16 -20.52 104.13
CA ILE A 183 -30.87 -20.20 103.48
C ILE A 183 -30.52 -21.26 102.43
N MET A 184 -30.76 -22.53 102.76
CA MET A 184 -30.56 -23.64 101.83
C MET A 184 -31.41 -23.50 100.57
N GLU A 185 -32.67 -23.08 100.71
CA GLU A 185 -33.56 -22.83 99.57
C GLU A 185 -33.06 -21.66 98.70
N GLN A 186 -32.67 -20.54 99.31
CA GLN A 186 -32.13 -19.39 98.59
C GLN A 186 -30.80 -19.70 97.87
N MET A 187 -29.90 -20.45 98.51
CA MET A 187 -28.65 -20.87 97.92
C MET A 187 -28.87 -21.85 96.75
N GLY A 188 -29.86 -22.73 96.87
CA GLY A 188 -30.31 -23.59 95.78
C GLY A 188 -30.80 -22.80 94.57
N SER A 189 -31.61 -21.75 94.80
CA SER A 189 -32.09 -20.86 93.74
C SER A 189 -30.96 -20.07 93.07
N ALA A 190 -30.04 -19.50 93.84
CA ALA A 190 -28.89 -18.76 93.31
C ALA A 190 -27.96 -19.67 92.47
N CYS A 191 -27.71 -20.90 92.92
CA CYS A 191 -26.94 -21.88 92.14
C CYS A 191 -27.60 -22.22 90.79
N LYS A 192 -28.94 -22.35 90.76
CA LYS A 192 -29.68 -22.57 89.50
C LYS A 192 -29.52 -21.38 88.55
N GLN A 193 -29.63 -20.15 89.05
CA GLN A 193 -29.47 -18.95 88.22
C GLN A 193 -28.05 -18.78 87.66
N VAL A 194 -27.00 -19.06 88.47
CA VAL A 194 -25.61 -19.00 88.01
C VAL A 194 -25.32 -20.05 86.94
N ARG A 195 -25.84 -21.29 87.09
CA ARG A 195 -25.72 -22.31 86.04
C ARG A 195 -26.40 -21.87 84.75
N ALA A 196 -27.64 -21.36 84.84
CA ALA A 196 -28.36 -20.83 83.68
C ALA A 196 -27.59 -19.69 82.99
N LEU A 197 -27.02 -18.75 83.74
CA LEU A 197 -26.21 -17.67 83.16
C LEU A 197 -24.96 -18.20 82.46
N ARG A 198 -24.22 -19.13 83.08
CA ARG A 198 -23.04 -19.75 82.45
C ARG A 198 -23.39 -20.47 81.15
N THR A 199 -24.51 -21.19 81.09
CA THR A 199 -24.96 -21.84 79.86
C THR A 199 -25.34 -20.83 78.77
N LYS A 200 -25.99 -19.71 79.12
CA LYS A 200 -26.31 -18.64 78.16
C LYS A 200 -25.04 -17.98 77.61
N VAL A 201 -24.05 -17.71 78.47
CA VAL A 201 -22.76 -17.14 78.04
C VAL A 201 -22.01 -18.10 77.11
N GLN A 202 -21.99 -19.40 77.43
CA GLN A 202 -21.39 -20.42 76.53
C GLN A 202 -22.11 -20.49 75.19
N ASN A 203 -23.44 -20.39 75.16
CA ASN A 203 -24.20 -20.34 73.91
C ASN A 203 -23.89 -19.08 73.10
N VAL A 204 -23.74 -17.93 73.75
CA VAL A 204 -23.35 -16.68 73.07
C VAL A 204 -21.92 -16.77 72.52
N ASP A 205 -20.95 -17.30 73.28
CA ASP A 205 -19.58 -17.50 72.78
C ASP A 205 -19.56 -18.43 71.54
N LYS A 206 -20.32 -19.53 71.59
CA LYS A 206 -20.40 -20.48 70.47
C LYS A 206 -21.03 -19.84 69.23
N THR A 207 -22.20 -19.22 69.38
CA THR A 207 -22.98 -18.71 68.24
C THR A 207 -22.48 -17.39 67.68
N LEU A 208 -22.08 -16.45 68.54
CA LEU A 208 -21.76 -15.08 68.14
C LEU A 208 -20.29 -14.85 67.88
N ALA A 209 -19.37 -15.55 68.58
CA ALA A 209 -17.93 -15.39 68.37
C ALA A 209 -17.35 -16.49 67.46
N ARG A 210 -17.57 -17.77 67.77
CA ARG A 210 -16.94 -18.87 67.01
C ARG A 210 -17.58 -19.08 65.64
N ASP A 211 -18.91 -19.12 65.56
CA ASP A 211 -19.59 -19.37 64.29
C ASP A 211 -19.47 -18.19 63.33
N SER A 212 -19.40 -16.94 63.83
CA SER A 212 -19.15 -15.76 62.99
C SER A 212 -17.72 -15.72 62.44
N LEU A 213 -16.70 -16.06 63.26
CA LEU A 213 -15.32 -16.20 62.79
C LEU A 213 -15.18 -17.35 61.77
N ARG A 214 -15.91 -18.46 61.97
CA ARG A 214 -16.00 -19.54 60.98
C ARG A 214 -16.66 -19.09 59.69
N LEU A 215 -17.71 -18.27 59.75
CA LEU A 215 -18.37 -17.71 58.57
C LEU A 215 -17.40 -16.85 57.75
N VAL A 216 -16.59 -16.00 58.41
CA VAL A 216 -15.56 -15.18 57.74
C VAL A 216 -14.47 -16.06 57.13
N GLY A 217 -14.04 -17.10 57.86
CA GLY A 217 -13.08 -18.09 57.35
C GLY A 217 -13.60 -18.84 56.12
N LEU A 218 -14.86 -19.27 56.16
CA LEU A 218 -15.54 -19.93 55.04
C LEU A 218 -15.75 -18.97 53.85
N ALA A 219 -16.07 -17.70 54.09
CA ALA A 219 -16.19 -16.70 53.03
C ALA A 219 -14.85 -16.47 52.32
N ARG A 220 -13.74 -16.38 53.07
CA ARG A 220 -12.39 -16.28 52.51
C ARG A 220 -11.98 -17.56 51.76
N SER A 221 -12.32 -18.73 52.27
CA SER A 221 -12.11 -19.99 51.57
C SER A 221 -12.90 -20.03 50.26
N ARG A 222 -14.18 -19.60 50.27
CA ARG A 222 -14.99 -19.48 49.06
C ARG A 222 -14.38 -18.53 48.03
N THR A 223 -13.90 -17.34 48.43
CA THR A 223 -13.25 -16.42 47.48
C THR A 223 -11.99 -17.03 46.89
N ASN A 224 -11.19 -17.74 47.69
CA ASN A 224 -10.00 -18.43 47.20
C ASN A 224 -10.35 -19.57 46.22
N HIS A 225 -11.42 -20.33 46.50
CA HIS A 225 -11.90 -21.39 45.60
C HIS A 225 -12.45 -20.83 44.29
N VAL A 226 -13.12 -19.68 44.31
CA VAL A 226 -13.59 -19.00 43.08
C VAL A 226 -12.40 -18.54 42.24
N MET A 227 -11.41 -17.88 42.84
CA MET A 227 -10.19 -17.48 42.12
C MET A 227 -9.44 -18.69 41.52
N LEU A 228 -9.41 -19.82 42.23
CA LEU A 228 -8.82 -21.06 41.72
C LEU A 228 -9.63 -21.62 40.54
N LEU A 229 -10.97 -21.62 40.64
CA LEU A 229 -11.85 -22.10 39.58
C LEU A 229 -11.69 -21.26 38.31
N ASP A 230 -11.59 -19.93 38.44
CA ASP A 230 -11.42 -19.04 37.29
C ASP A 230 -10.07 -19.28 36.60
N LYS A 231 -8.99 -19.48 37.37
CA LYS A 231 -7.69 -19.90 36.82
C LYS A 231 -7.76 -21.25 36.11
N LEU A 232 -8.48 -22.23 36.67
CA LEU A 232 -8.65 -23.54 36.04
C LEU A 232 -9.47 -23.48 34.74
N LYS A 233 -10.50 -22.62 34.68
CA LYS A 233 -11.26 -22.36 33.45
C LYS A 233 -10.36 -21.75 32.37
N LEU A 234 -9.53 -20.77 32.71
CA LEU A 234 -8.54 -20.20 31.78
C LEU A 234 -7.58 -21.27 31.27
N MET A 235 -7.07 -22.14 32.14
CA MET A 235 -6.23 -23.27 31.72
C MET A 235 -6.96 -24.24 30.78
N ALA A 236 -8.26 -24.50 31.00
CA ALA A 236 -9.07 -25.32 30.11
C ALA A 236 -9.26 -24.66 28.73
N THR A 237 -9.52 -23.35 28.68
CA THR A 237 -9.62 -22.62 27.40
C THR A 237 -8.32 -22.68 26.60
N VAL A 238 -7.18 -22.55 27.27
CA VAL A 238 -5.86 -22.67 26.64
C VAL A 238 -5.63 -24.05 26.04
N LEU A 239 -6.03 -25.14 26.73
CA LEU A 239 -5.93 -26.49 26.18
C LEU A 239 -6.87 -26.73 24.98
N GLN A 240 -8.04 -26.08 24.96
CA GLN A 240 -9.00 -26.16 23.85
C GLN A 240 -8.52 -25.43 22.58
N THR A 241 -7.54 -24.54 22.69
CA THR A 241 -7.07 -23.74 21.54
C THR A 241 -6.32 -24.57 20.50
N GLN A 242 -5.63 -25.65 20.90
CA GLN A 242 -4.88 -26.49 19.96
C GLN A 242 -5.80 -27.28 19.00
N PRO A 243 -6.85 -28.00 19.45
CA PRO A 243 -7.83 -28.61 18.54
C PRO A 243 -8.58 -27.59 17.69
N THR A 244 -8.93 -26.44 18.27
CA THR A 244 -9.64 -25.37 17.55
C THR A 244 -8.77 -24.79 16.44
N LEU A 245 -7.47 -24.62 16.68
CA LEU A 245 -6.53 -24.18 15.66
C LEU A 245 -6.43 -25.19 14.51
N GLN A 246 -6.35 -26.49 14.81
CA GLN A 246 -6.33 -27.53 13.77
C GLN A 246 -7.59 -27.52 12.90
N LEU A 247 -8.76 -27.26 13.49
CA LEU A 247 -10.01 -27.12 12.75
C LEU A 247 -9.97 -25.90 11.82
N LEU A 248 -9.52 -24.74 12.32
CA LEU A 248 -9.42 -23.51 11.52
C LEU A 248 -8.41 -23.63 10.37
N LEU A 249 -7.30 -24.35 10.57
CA LEU A 249 -6.36 -24.66 9.50
C LEU A 249 -6.98 -25.59 8.44
N SER A 250 -7.86 -26.51 8.84
CA SER A 250 -8.56 -27.38 7.89
C SER A 250 -9.63 -26.65 7.08
N SER A 251 -10.18 -25.55 7.61
CA SER A 251 -11.14 -24.69 6.91
C SER A 251 -10.49 -23.50 6.20
N SER A 252 -9.15 -23.47 6.09
CA SER A 252 -8.37 -22.39 5.45
C SER A 252 -8.60 -20.98 6.04
N ASP A 253 -9.10 -20.88 7.27
CA ASP A 253 -9.30 -19.60 7.97
C ASP A 253 -8.06 -19.26 8.80
N TYR A 254 -7.07 -18.72 8.11
CA TYR A 254 -5.79 -18.34 8.71
C TYR A 254 -5.88 -17.08 9.57
N VAL A 255 -6.84 -16.19 9.29
CA VAL A 255 -7.00 -14.93 10.03
C VAL A 255 -7.49 -15.24 11.44
N ALA A 256 -8.57 -16.02 11.57
CA ALA A 256 -9.09 -16.44 12.87
C ALA A 256 -8.09 -17.30 13.65
N ALA A 257 -7.33 -18.17 12.98
CA ALA A 257 -6.28 -18.97 13.61
C ALA A 257 -5.18 -18.09 14.23
N LEU A 258 -4.76 -17.02 13.54
CA LEU A 258 -3.76 -16.07 14.06
C LEU A 258 -4.32 -15.19 15.19
N GLU A 259 -5.61 -14.83 15.19
CA GLU A 259 -6.26 -14.12 16.32
C GLU A 259 -6.31 -15.00 17.56
N LEU A 260 -6.62 -16.29 17.38
CA LEU A 260 -6.62 -17.25 18.47
C LEU A 260 -5.21 -17.43 19.06
N ILE A 261 -4.16 -17.44 18.23
CA ILE A 261 -2.77 -17.49 18.72
C ILE A 261 -2.40 -16.21 19.48
N ALA A 262 -2.75 -15.03 18.97
CA ALA A 262 -2.42 -13.76 19.63
C ALA A 262 -3.14 -13.62 20.99
N SER A 263 -4.45 -13.89 21.03
CA SER A 263 -5.25 -13.85 22.26
C SER A 263 -4.78 -14.87 23.30
N THR A 264 -4.42 -16.09 22.89
CA THR A 264 -3.88 -17.09 23.82
C THR A 264 -2.52 -16.72 24.37
N GLN A 265 -1.64 -16.11 23.55
CA GLN A 265 -0.36 -15.59 24.03
C GLN A 265 -0.54 -14.44 25.04
N GLU A 266 -1.53 -13.56 24.82
CA GLU A 266 -1.84 -12.46 25.74
C GLU A 266 -2.40 -12.97 27.08
N VAL A 267 -3.34 -13.92 27.04
CA VAL A 267 -3.91 -14.56 28.25
C VAL A 267 -2.82 -15.30 29.04
N LEU A 268 -1.91 -16.01 28.35
CA LEU A 268 -0.76 -16.66 28.97
C LEU A 268 0.20 -15.66 29.65
N ALA A 269 0.43 -14.50 29.03
CA ALA A 269 1.33 -13.48 29.53
C ALA A 269 0.76 -12.70 30.73
N ARG A 270 -0.54 -12.38 30.73
CA ARG A 270 -1.18 -11.57 31.78
C ARG A 270 -1.68 -12.39 32.97
N GLU A 271 -2.41 -13.48 32.75
CA GLU A 271 -3.19 -14.14 33.81
C GLU A 271 -2.55 -15.43 34.36
N LEU A 272 -1.68 -16.07 33.56
CA LEU A 272 -1.07 -17.38 33.88
C LEU A 272 0.46 -17.31 34.11
N ALA A 273 1.00 -16.11 34.32
CA ALA A 273 2.42 -15.90 34.60
C ALA A 273 2.85 -16.67 35.87
N GLY A 274 3.72 -17.67 35.70
CA GLY A 274 4.28 -18.48 36.80
C GLY A 274 3.80 -19.94 36.87
N VAL A 275 2.86 -20.37 36.02
CA VAL A 275 2.45 -21.78 35.92
C VAL A 275 3.51 -22.59 35.15
N THR A 276 4.23 -23.46 35.83
CA THR A 276 5.36 -24.22 35.26
C THR A 276 4.96 -25.24 34.19
N SER A 277 3.73 -25.77 34.23
CA SER A 277 3.23 -26.74 33.24
C SER A 277 2.97 -26.15 31.85
N LEU A 278 2.80 -24.83 31.73
CA LEU A 278 2.52 -24.14 30.45
C LEU A 278 3.75 -23.45 29.85
N ARG A 279 4.95 -23.68 30.42
CA ARG A 279 6.19 -23.00 30.00
C ARG A 279 6.54 -23.21 28.53
N HIS A 280 6.22 -24.36 27.96
CA HIS A 280 6.55 -24.72 26.57
C HIS A 280 5.46 -24.33 25.57
N LEU A 281 4.28 -23.92 26.04
CA LEU A 281 3.17 -23.58 25.16
C LEU A 281 3.41 -22.29 24.36
N PRO A 282 4.00 -21.21 24.92
CA PRO A 282 4.37 -20.03 24.13
C PRO A 282 5.36 -20.35 23.00
N SER A 283 6.34 -21.23 23.24
CA SER A 283 7.24 -21.69 22.18
C SER A 283 6.51 -22.51 21.11
N GLN A 284 5.58 -23.39 21.50
CA GLN A 284 4.76 -24.17 20.57
C GLN A 284 3.84 -23.28 19.73
N LEU A 285 3.17 -22.28 20.34
CA LEU A 285 2.34 -21.31 19.63
C LEU A 285 3.17 -20.47 18.65
N LYS A 286 4.42 -20.14 18.99
CA LYS A 286 5.35 -19.44 18.09
C LYS A 286 5.79 -20.33 16.92
N GLU A 287 6.01 -21.62 17.15
CA GLU A 287 6.29 -22.59 16.09
C GLU A 287 5.06 -22.84 15.20
N MET A 288 3.86 -22.90 15.77
CA MET A 288 2.59 -23.01 15.04
C MET A 288 2.33 -21.76 14.19
N SER A 289 2.61 -20.56 14.70
CA SER A 289 2.63 -19.34 13.89
C SER A 289 3.59 -19.49 12.72
N ARG A 290 4.86 -19.85 12.96
CA ARG A 290 5.86 -20.02 11.88
C ARG A 290 5.46 -21.08 10.84
N LEU A 291 4.73 -22.12 11.25
CA LEU A 291 4.17 -23.12 10.34
C LEU A 291 3.07 -22.51 9.47
N ILE A 292 2.15 -21.75 10.07
CA ILE A 292 1.11 -21.00 9.35
C ILE A 292 1.75 -20.04 8.34
N ASP A 293 2.84 -19.34 8.68
CA ASP A 293 3.55 -18.44 7.75
C ASP A 293 4.04 -19.17 6.50
N LYS A 294 4.63 -20.37 6.69
CA LYS A 294 5.10 -21.21 5.58
C LYS A 294 3.95 -21.79 4.77
N MET A 295 2.86 -22.19 5.42
CA MET A 295 1.66 -22.69 4.76
C MET A 295 0.99 -21.61 3.91
N LEU A 296 0.80 -20.41 4.46
CA LEU A 296 0.27 -19.24 3.76
C LEU A 296 1.10 -18.89 2.52
N SER A 297 2.43 -18.87 2.66
CA SER A 297 3.33 -18.56 1.54
C SER A 297 3.22 -19.61 0.42
N SER A 298 3.24 -20.91 0.78
CA SER A 298 3.14 -22.00 -0.20
C SER A 298 1.76 -22.08 -0.85
N GLU A 299 0.69 -21.79 -0.11
CA GLU A 299 -0.66 -21.78 -0.65
C GLU A 299 -0.91 -20.58 -1.56
N PHE A 300 -0.36 -19.41 -1.21
CA PHE A 300 -0.37 -18.24 -2.09
C PHE A 300 0.42 -18.48 -3.38
N GLU A 301 1.58 -19.14 -3.32
CA GLU A 301 2.34 -19.55 -4.52
C GLU A 301 1.52 -20.47 -5.43
N ARG A 302 0.86 -21.49 -4.87
CA ARG A 302 0.00 -22.39 -5.65
C ARG A 302 -1.19 -21.67 -6.25
N TYR A 303 -1.79 -20.76 -5.49
CA TYR A 303 -2.89 -19.93 -5.96
C TYR A 303 -2.45 -19.04 -7.12
N ALA A 304 -1.32 -18.33 -6.98
CA ALA A 304 -0.76 -17.47 -8.01
C ALA A 304 -0.47 -18.25 -9.29
N ALA A 305 0.17 -19.42 -9.17
CA ALA A 305 0.43 -20.30 -10.31
C ALA A 305 -0.87 -20.76 -10.99
N ALA A 306 -1.89 -21.14 -10.21
CA ALA A 306 -3.17 -21.62 -10.73
C ALA A 306 -4.00 -20.53 -11.42
N ASP A 307 -4.01 -19.30 -10.88
CA ASP A 307 -4.75 -18.17 -11.45
C ASP A 307 -4.10 -17.63 -12.73
N LEU A 308 -2.76 -17.53 -12.73
CA LEU A 308 -1.99 -16.96 -13.84
C LEU A 308 -1.82 -17.92 -15.03
N HIS A 309 -1.69 -19.23 -14.79
CA HIS A 309 -1.53 -20.23 -15.86
C HIS A 309 -2.85 -20.79 -16.42
N ARG A 310 -4.00 -20.31 -15.93
CA ARG A 310 -5.31 -20.69 -16.48
C ARG A 310 -5.51 -20.12 -17.89
N PRO A 311 -6.12 -20.88 -18.83
CA PRO A 311 -6.44 -20.38 -20.18
C PRO A 311 -7.17 -19.03 -20.15
N LEU A 312 -6.86 -18.19 -21.14
CA LEU A 312 -7.24 -16.77 -21.21
C LEU A 312 -8.63 -16.53 -21.84
N ASP A 313 -9.42 -17.59 -22.04
CA ASP A 313 -10.71 -17.55 -22.76
C ASP A 313 -11.93 -17.20 -21.88
N GLY A 314 -11.74 -17.01 -20.57
CA GLY A 314 -12.82 -16.71 -19.61
C GLY A 314 -12.89 -15.24 -19.18
N GLU A 315 -14.01 -14.84 -18.57
CA GLU A 315 -14.17 -13.53 -17.91
C GLU A 315 -12.97 -13.24 -16.99
N ASN A 316 -12.54 -11.98 -16.93
CA ASN A 316 -11.40 -11.48 -16.13
C ASN A 316 -11.66 -11.52 -14.60
N VAL A 317 -12.28 -12.59 -14.12
CA VAL A 317 -12.67 -12.79 -12.73
C VAL A 317 -11.58 -13.58 -12.04
N VAL A 318 -11.12 -13.03 -10.92
CA VAL A 318 -10.15 -13.65 -10.01
C VAL A 318 -10.72 -14.97 -9.49
N LEU A 319 -9.91 -16.03 -9.48
CA LEU A 319 -10.31 -17.32 -8.93
C LEU A 319 -10.56 -17.21 -7.41
N GLU A 320 -11.72 -17.60 -6.89
CA GLU A 320 -12.01 -17.63 -5.44
C GLU A 320 -11.60 -16.34 -4.67
N PRO A 321 -12.28 -15.19 -4.85
CA PRO A 321 -11.87 -13.91 -4.27
C PRO A 321 -11.85 -13.89 -2.74
N GLU A 322 -12.73 -14.66 -2.08
CA GLU A 322 -12.78 -14.80 -0.63
C GLU A 322 -11.53 -15.51 -0.08
N ARG A 323 -11.05 -16.54 -0.79
CA ARG A 323 -9.83 -17.26 -0.44
C ARG A 323 -8.60 -16.38 -0.62
N LEU A 324 -8.50 -15.64 -1.72
CA LEU A 324 -7.42 -14.66 -1.92
C LEU A 324 -7.43 -13.59 -0.82
N THR A 325 -8.61 -13.05 -0.47
CA THR A 325 -8.76 -12.07 0.61
C THR A 325 -8.25 -12.62 1.94
N SER A 326 -8.59 -13.87 2.29
CA SER A 326 -8.12 -14.52 3.51
C SER A 326 -6.60 -14.77 3.53
N LEU A 327 -6.02 -15.20 2.40
CA LEU A 327 -4.58 -15.43 2.25
C LEU A 327 -3.80 -14.13 2.35
N VAL A 328 -4.26 -13.09 1.64
CA VAL A 328 -3.64 -11.76 1.63
C VAL A 328 -3.75 -11.11 3.01
N ALA A 329 -4.91 -11.18 3.67
CA ALA A 329 -5.08 -10.68 5.03
C ALA A 329 -4.15 -11.39 6.03
N GLY A 330 -4.02 -12.73 5.93
CA GLY A 330 -3.09 -13.51 6.74
C GLY A 330 -1.62 -13.11 6.53
N LEU A 331 -1.19 -12.95 5.26
CA LEU A 331 0.17 -12.56 4.89
C LEU A 331 0.52 -11.12 5.26
N LEU A 332 -0.45 -10.20 5.14
CA LEU A 332 -0.30 -8.80 5.54
C LEU A 332 -0.11 -8.68 7.06
N ARG A 333 -0.87 -9.45 7.85
CA ARG A 333 -0.77 -9.44 9.32
C ARG A 333 0.58 -9.90 9.85
N GLN A 334 1.26 -10.77 9.12
CA GLN A 334 2.58 -11.29 9.48
C GLN A 334 3.74 -10.43 8.96
N ASN A 335 3.44 -9.28 8.33
CA ASN A 335 4.41 -8.33 7.76
C ASN A 335 5.37 -8.95 6.70
N HIS A 336 4.93 -10.02 6.04
CA HIS A 336 5.73 -10.72 5.02
C HIS A 336 5.56 -10.13 3.62
N PHE A 337 6.11 -8.95 3.34
CA PHE A 337 6.00 -8.30 2.01
C PHE A 337 6.71 -9.02 0.84
N GLN A 338 7.30 -10.21 1.08
CA GLN A 338 8.00 -10.99 0.06
C GLN A 338 7.03 -11.67 -0.92
N PHE A 339 5.78 -11.91 -0.52
CA PHE A 339 4.78 -12.56 -1.40
C PHE A 339 4.51 -11.75 -2.67
N LEU A 340 4.62 -10.41 -2.63
CA LEU A 340 4.47 -9.56 -3.80
C LEU A 340 5.59 -9.79 -4.83
N GLU A 341 6.84 -9.99 -4.38
CA GLU A 341 7.94 -10.32 -5.30
C GLU A 341 7.79 -11.71 -5.91
N ILE A 342 7.26 -12.67 -5.14
CA ILE A 342 6.95 -14.02 -5.64
C ILE A 342 5.84 -13.94 -6.69
N TYR A 343 4.77 -13.19 -6.42
CA TYR A 343 3.69 -12.95 -7.38
C TYR A 343 4.20 -12.28 -8.65
N LYS A 344 5.10 -11.29 -8.52
CA LYS A 344 5.76 -10.65 -9.66
C LYS A 344 6.54 -11.64 -10.51
N GLN A 345 7.34 -12.50 -9.90
CA GLN A 345 8.11 -13.53 -10.60
C GLN A 345 7.17 -14.49 -11.33
N GLU A 346 6.09 -14.92 -10.69
CA GLU A 346 5.11 -15.83 -11.29
C GLU A 346 4.31 -15.18 -12.43
N ALA A 347 4.00 -13.88 -12.34
CA ALA A 347 3.38 -13.15 -13.43
C ALA A 347 4.31 -13.01 -14.64
N VAL A 348 5.61 -12.84 -14.41
CA VAL A 348 6.64 -12.78 -15.46
C VAL A 348 6.82 -14.15 -16.13
N THR A 349 6.83 -15.24 -15.37
CA THR A 349 6.90 -16.61 -15.91
C THR A 349 5.63 -16.96 -16.69
N ALA A 350 4.44 -16.59 -16.21
CA ALA A 350 3.19 -16.76 -16.93
C ALA A 350 3.17 -15.98 -18.25
N ALA A 351 3.61 -14.70 -18.25
CA ALA A 351 3.74 -13.92 -19.48
C ALA A 351 4.70 -14.56 -20.49
N GLN A 352 5.82 -15.13 -20.00
CA GLN A 352 6.75 -15.87 -20.85
C GLN A 352 6.15 -17.17 -21.39
N ALA A 353 5.39 -17.90 -20.59
CA ALA A 353 4.75 -19.15 -20.99
C ALA A 353 3.66 -18.91 -22.04
N VAL A 354 2.80 -17.90 -21.85
CA VAL A 354 1.77 -17.49 -22.83
C VAL A 354 2.42 -17.13 -24.16
N LEU A 355 3.48 -16.32 -24.15
CA LEU A 355 4.19 -15.94 -25.38
C LEU A 355 4.82 -17.15 -26.07
N LYS A 356 5.48 -18.04 -25.31
CA LYS A 356 6.06 -19.28 -25.86
C LYS A 356 4.99 -20.17 -26.48
N GLN A 357 3.87 -20.37 -25.79
CA GLN A 357 2.77 -21.21 -26.27
C GLN A 357 2.18 -20.66 -27.57
N LEU A 358 1.92 -19.34 -27.65
CA LEU A 358 1.40 -18.71 -28.86
C LEU A 358 2.37 -18.79 -30.04
N VAL A 359 3.67 -18.61 -29.79
CA VAL A 359 4.71 -18.76 -30.81
C VAL A 359 4.78 -20.21 -31.28
N ILE A 360 4.70 -21.20 -30.38
CA ILE A 360 4.71 -22.62 -30.72
C ILE A 360 3.45 -23.03 -31.49
N GLU A 361 2.27 -22.56 -31.08
CA GLU A 361 0.99 -22.87 -31.73
C GLU A 361 0.94 -22.35 -33.16
N GLN A 362 1.44 -21.13 -33.40
CA GLN A 362 1.48 -20.55 -34.75
C GLN A 362 2.66 -21.05 -35.60
N LEU A 363 3.74 -21.55 -34.99
CA LEU A 363 4.81 -22.26 -35.71
C LEU A 363 4.44 -23.71 -36.03
N ALA A 364 3.58 -24.35 -35.23
CA ALA A 364 3.07 -25.70 -35.51
C ALA A 364 2.11 -25.73 -36.72
N ASP A 365 1.43 -24.61 -37.02
CA ASP A 365 0.63 -24.42 -38.24
C ASP A 365 1.50 -24.33 -39.52
N VAL A 366 2.83 -24.21 -39.38
CA VAL A 366 3.78 -24.18 -40.50
C VAL A 366 4.62 -25.48 -40.45
N GLU A 367 4.25 -26.47 -41.25
CA GLU A 367 4.88 -27.81 -41.27
C GLU A 367 6.43 -27.78 -41.46
N ASP A 368 7.08 -28.76 -40.81
CA ASP A 368 8.38 -29.43 -41.08
C ASP A 368 9.76 -28.93 -40.59
N ASP A 369 9.94 -27.77 -39.92
CA ASP A 369 11.27 -27.38 -39.36
C ASP A 369 11.33 -27.40 -37.82
N MET A 370 10.66 -28.38 -37.18
CA MET A 370 10.52 -28.47 -35.71
C MET A 370 11.71 -29.13 -34.97
N GLU A 371 12.85 -29.43 -35.61
CA GLU A 371 13.92 -30.20 -34.94
C GLU A 371 15.04 -29.39 -34.25
N HIS A 372 15.09 -28.05 -34.35
CA HIS A 372 16.25 -27.31 -33.80
C HIS A 372 15.98 -26.13 -32.85
N CYS A 373 14.74 -25.84 -32.46
CA CYS A 373 14.44 -24.58 -31.76
C CYS A 373 14.40 -24.61 -30.22
N LEU A 374 14.75 -25.71 -29.55
CA LEU A 374 14.58 -25.84 -28.09
C LEU A 374 15.85 -26.20 -27.30
N THR A 375 16.95 -25.52 -27.57
CA THR A 375 18.04 -25.36 -26.60
C THR A 375 18.42 -23.89 -26.49
N GLY A 376 18.52 -23.38 -25.25
CA GLY A 376 18.65 -21.96 -24.93
C GLY A 376 19.96 -21.28 -25.36
N SER A 377 20.22 -21.21 -26.65
CA SER A 377 21.34 -20.48 -27.23
C SER A 377 20.85 -19.64 -28.41
N GLY A 378 20.48 -18.38 -28.11
CA GLY A 378 20.78 -17.19 -28.91
C GLY A 378 20.62 -17.15 -30.44
N GLU A 379 19.96 -18.11 -31.09
CA GLU A 379 19.76 -18.10 -32.53
C GLU A 379 18.36 -17.61 -32.90
N ALA A 380 18.33 -16.73 -33.90
CA ALA A 380 17.17 -15.95 -34.29
C ALA A 380 15.96 -16.85 -34.62
N PRO A 381 14.73 -16.45 -34.23
CA PRO A 381 13.54 -17.21 -34.59
C PRO A 381 13.44 -17.35 -36.11
N PRO A 382 12.82 -18.45 -36.60
CA PRO A 382 12.62 -18.66 -38.02
C PRO A 382 11.92 -17.45 -38.64
N THR A 383 12.30 -17.12 -39.87
CA THR A 383 11.76 -15.98 -40.61
C THR A 383 10.29 -16.25 -40.95
N LEU A 384 9.39 -15.86 -40.06
CA LEU A 384 7.94 -15.85 -40.31
C LEU A 384 7.63 -14.94 -41.49
N ASP A 385 6.63 -15.32 -42.29
CA ASP A 385 6.08 -14.46 -43.32
C ASP A 385 5.49 -13.17 -42.71
N SER A 386 5.64 -12.05 -43.40
CA SER A 386 5.26 -10.71 -42.94
C SER A 386 3.81 -10.60 -42.43
N VAL A 387 2.87 -11.34 -43.03
CA VAL A 387 1.45 -11.37 -42.63
C VAL A 387 1.23 -12.23 -41.38
N GLN A 388 1.91 -13.37 -41.30
CA GLN A 388 1.83 -14.28 -40.14
C GLN A 388 2.50 -13.65 -38.91
N TRP A 389 3.61 -12.94 -39.09
CA TRP A 389 4.27 -12.18 -38.01
C TRP A 389 3.33 -11.12 -37.40
N LEU A 390 2.59 -10.36 -38.22
CA LEU A 390 1.59 -9.40 -37.73
C LEU A 390 0.46 -10.10 -36.97
N LYS A 391 -0.02 -11.25 -37.48
CA LYS A 391 -1.05 -12.03 -36.79
C LYS A 391 -0.55 -12.52 -35.42
N VAL A 392 0.68 -13.05 -35.35
CA VAL A 392 1.31 -13.46 -34.08
C VAL A 392 1.45 -12.28 -33.13
N LEU A 393 1.88 -11.11 -33.63
CA LEU A 393 1.99 -9.91 -32.80
C LEU A 393 0.63 -9.44 -32.27
N SER A 394 -0.41 -9.47 -33.10
CA SER A 394 -1.77 -9.10 -32.69
C SER A 394 -2.31 -10.03 -31.60
N LEU A 395 -2.16 -11.35 -31.78
CA LEU A 395 -2.59 -12.37 -30.81
C LEU A 395 -1.77 -12.29 -29.52
N ALA A 396 -0.45 -12.07 -29.62
CA ALA A 396 0.42 -11.87 -28.47
C ALA A 396 0.05 -10.60 -27.69
N SER A 397 -0.27 -9.50 -28.39
CA SER A 397 -0.69 -8.25 -27.75
C SER A 397 -2.03 -8.40 -27.02
N ASP A 398 -3.00 -9.12 -27.59
CA ASP A 398 -4.29 -9.37 -26.95
C ASP A 398 -4.16 -10.33 -25.76
N ALA A 399 -3.40 -11.42 -25.91
CA ALA A 399 -3.17 -12.38 -24.83
C ALA A 399 -2.40 -11.75 -23.65
N LEU A 400 -1.34 -10.99 -23.92
CA LEU A 400 -0.64 -10.23 -22.88
C LEU A 400 -1.53 -9.15 -22.28
N GLY A 401 -2.37 -8.48 -23.08
CA GLY A 401 -3.36 -7.53 -22.58
C GLY A 401 -4.38 -8.18 -21.63
N LYS A 402 -4.89 -9.37 -21.94
CA LYS A 402 -5.76 -10.18 -21.05
C LYS A 402 -5.04 -10.57 -19.76
N LEU A 403 -3.78 -11.00 -19.86
CA LEU A 403 -2.97 -11.33 -18.68
C LEU A 403 -2.76 -10.10 -17.78
N VAL A 404 -2.43 -8.93 -18.34
CA VAL A 404 -2.25 -7.68 -17.58
C VAL A 404 -3.56 -7.25 -16.91
N ARG A 405 -4.72 -7.39 -17.56
CA ARG A 405 -6.03 -7.15 -16.94
C ARG A 405 -6.31 -8.12 -15.78
N ARG A 406 -5.94 -9.39 -15.90
CA ARG A 406 -6.06 -10.37 -14.81
C ARG A 406 -5.18 -10.01 -13.61
N VAL A 407 -3.92 -9.64 -13.87
CA VAL A 407 -3.01 -9.11 -12.84
C VAL A 407 -3.58 -7.87 -12.17
N GLN A 408 -4.22 -6.97 -12.93
CA GLN A 408 -4.91 -5.80 -12.39
C GLN A 408 -6.09 -6.18 -11.48
N ALA A 409 -6.84 -7.23 -11.81
CA ALA A 409 -7.93 -7.71 -10.96
C ALA A 409 -7.42 -8.23 -9.61
N VAL A 410 -6.32 -9.01 -9.61
CA VAL A 410 -5.65 -9.46 -8.37
C VAL A 410 -5.06 -8.28 -7.60
N TYR A 411 -4.45 -7.31 -8.29
CA TYR A 411 -3.98 -6.05 -7.69
C TYR A 411 -5.12 -5.32 -6.96
N ASN A 412 -6.30 -5.21 -7.58
CA ASN A 412 -7.46 -4.54 -6.99
C ASN A 412 -7.97 -5.28 -5.75
N VAL A 413 -7.98 -6.61 -5.75
CA VAL A 413 -8.36 -7.40 -4.56
C VAL A 413 -7.34 -7.24 -3.44
N ILE A 414 -6.04 -7.27 -3.75
CA ILE A 414 -4.99 -7.06 -2.74
C ILE A 414 -5.08 -5.64 -2.16
N LYS A 415 -5.31 -4.64 -3.02
CA LYS A 415 -5.49 -3.25 -2.61
C LYS A 415 -6.72 -3.10 -1.70
N HIS A 416 -7.88 -3.63 -2.11
CA HIS A 416 -9.10 -3.61 -1.30
C HIS A 416 -8.90 -4.31 0.06
N THR A 417 -8.18 -5.44 0.08
CA THR A 417 -7.85 -6.16 1.32
C THR A 417 -6.90 -5.35 2.21
N ALA A 418 -5.93 -4.64 1.62
CA ALA A 418 -5.01 -3.77 2.34
C ALA A 418 -5.71 -2.50 2.88
N ASP A 419 -6.67 -1.93 2.13
CA ASP A 419 -7.49 -0.80 2.53
C ASP A 419 -8.42 -1.20 3.70
N GLY A 420 -9.04 -2.38 3.62
CA GLY A 420 -9.86 -2.96 4.69
C GLY A 420 -9.04 -3.22 5.96
N SER A 421 -7.83 -3.77 5.82
CA SER A 421 -6.92 -4.05 6.95
C SER A 421 -6.34 -2.79 7.61
N ALA A 422 -6.30 -1.66 6.89
CA ALA A 422 -5.92 -0.35 7.41
C ALA A 422 -7.10 0.44 8.03
N GLY A 423 -8.34 -0.08 7.90
CA GLY A 423 -9.56 0.53 8.43
C GLY A 423 -10.04 1.76 7.64
N LEU A 424 -9.72 1.83 6.33
CA LEU A 424 -10.14 2.90 5.42
C LEU A 424 -11.51 2.64 4.78
N LEU A 425 -12.07 1.43 4.94
CA LEU A 425 -13.40 1.04 4.48
C LEU A 425 -14.38 0.99 5.66
N GLU A 426 -15.51 1.71 5.57
CA GLU A 426 -16.52 1.83 6.65
C GLU A 426 -17.32 0.54 6.93
N VAL A 427 -17.13 -0.55 6.18
CA VAL A 427 -18.06 -1.71 6.15
C VAL A 427 -17.45 -3.06 6.60
N SER A 428 -16.22 -3.13 7.13
CA SER A 428 -15.70 -4.42 7.62
C SER A 428 -16.04 -4.64 9.09
N GLU A 429 -17.10 -5.42 9.36
CA GLU A 429 -17.51 -5.89 10.71
C GLU A 429 -16.52 -6.91 11.33
N VAL A 430 -15.37 -7.16 10.71
CA VAL A 430 -14.38 -8.12 11.19
C VAL A 430 -12.99 -7.50 11.12
N GLY A 431 -12.34 -7.36 12.27
CA GLY A 431 -10.91 -7.16 12.40
C GLY A 431 -10.49 -5.81 12.96
N GLU A 432 -9.78 -5.84 14.10
CA GLU A 432 -9.05 -4.69 14.64
C GLU A 432 -8.08 -4.12 13.58
N ARG A 433 -7.76 -2.82 13.64
CA ARG A 433 -6.82 -2.17 12.70
C ARG A 433 -5.42 -2.78 12.87
N PHE A 434 -5.00 -3.65 11.94
CA PHE A 434 -3.75 -4.39 12.07
C PHE A 434 -2.56 -3.72 11.35
N LEU A 435 -2.79 -2.90 10.32
CA LEU A 435 -1.71 -2.23 9.56
C LEU A 435 -1.48 -0.79 10.01
N ASN A 436 -0.21 -0.41 10.19
CA ASN A 436 0.16 0.99 10.36
C ASN A 436 0.04 1.74 9.01
N MET A 437 -0.31 3.04 9.05
CA MET A 437 -0.46 3.88 7.85
C MET A 437 0.83 3.92 6.98
N GLU A 438 2.00 3.72 7.58
CA GLU A 438 3.29 3.61 6.87
C GLU A 438 3.48 2.26 6.16
N GLU A 439 3.05 1.17 6.78
CA GLU A 439 3.09 -0.18 6.19
C GLU A 439 2.09 -0.30 5.04
N HIS A 440 0.91 0.29 5.20
CA HIS A 440 -0.08 0.39 4.13
C HIS A 440 0.46 1.16 2.91
N LYS A 441 1.08 2.33 3.11
CA LYS A 441 1.76 3.08 2.03
C LYS A 441 2.87 2.25 1.37
N ARG A 442 3.63 1.47 2.15
CA ARG A 442 4.69 0.61 1.61
C ARG A 442 4.13 -0.50 0.71
N VAL A 443 3.00 -1.10 1.08
CA VAL A 443 2.28 -2.08 0.27
C VAL A 443 1.75 -1.45 -1.01
N GLU A 444 1.16 -0.25 -0.93
CA GLU A 444 0.63 0.46 -2.09
C GLU A 444 1.72 0.80 -3.12
N VAL A 445 2.88 1.29 -2.65
CA VAL A 445 4.04 1.58 -3.50
C VAL A 445 4.53 0.30 -4.17
N LYS A 446 4.74 -0.79 -3.41
CA LYS A 446 5.19 -2.08 -3.96
C LYS A 446 4.21 -2.68 -4.95
N LEU A 447 2.92 -2.58 -4.69
CA LEU A 447 1.87 -3.04 -5.60
C LEU A 447 1.89 -2.26 -6.91
N ARG A 448 2.09 -0.93 -6.84
CA ARG A 448 2.21 -0.08 -8.03
C ARG A 448 3.46 -0.42 -8.83
N ASP A 449 4.59 -0.61 -8.15
CA ASP A 449 5.86 -1.01 -8.76
C ASP A 449 5.75 -2.39 -9.45
N LEU A 450 4.98 -3.32 -8.85
CA LEU A 450 4.69 -4.64 -9.43
C LEU A 450 3.93 -4.51 -10.75
N LEU A 451 2.86 -3.71 -10.77
CA LEU A 451 2.07 -3.48 -11.98
C LEU A 451 2.92 -2.86 -13.09
N VAL A 452 3.68 -1.81 -12.76
CA VAL A 452 4.61 -1.14 -13.70
C VAL A 452 5.66 -2.12 -14.24
N SER A 453 6.26 -2.94 -13.39
CA SER A 453 7.29 -3.89 -13.82
C SER A 453 6.74 -4.99 -14.74
N ILE A 454 5.49 -5.41 -14.56
CA ILE A 454 4.83 -6.40 -15.44
C ILE A 454 4.46 -5.75 -16.78
N CYS A 455 3.93 -4.52 -16.78
CA CYS A 455 3.71 -3.71 -17.99
C CYS A 455 5.02 -3.55 -18.79
N ASP A 456 6.12 -3.13 -18.13
CA ASP A 456 7.43 -2.92 -18.73
C ASP A 456 7.97 -4.23 -19.36
N TYR A 457 7.84 -5.36 -18.64
CA TYR A 457 8.26 -6.67 -19.16
C TYR A 457 7.46 -7.09 -20.41
N CYS A 458 6.14 -6.90 -20.41
CA CYS A 458 5.31 -7.21 -21.58
C CYS A 458 5.70 -6.34 -22.79
N HIS A 459 5.97 -5.05 -22.57
CA HIS A 459 6.46 -4.14 -23.62
C HIS A 459 7.84 -4.55 -24.14
N GLU A 460 8.78 -4.96 -23.29
CA GLU A 460 10.10 -5.45 -23.71
C GLU A 460 10.01 -6.74 -24.53
N ARG A 461 9.11 -7.66 -24.16
CA ARG A 461 8.90 -8.91 -24.91
C ARG A 461 8.26 -8.68 -26.27
N LEU A 462 7.25 -7.82 -26.35
CA LEU A 462 6.67 -7.41 -27.64
C LEU A 462 7.70 -6.63 -28.49
N ALA A 463 8.50 -5.75 -27.89
CA ALA A 463 9.59 -5.05 -28.57
C ALA A 463 10.64 -6.02 -29.14
N SER A 464 10.98 -7.07 -28.38
CA SER A 464 11.87 -8.14 -28.85
C SER A 464 11.26 -8.89 -30.04
N LEU A 465 9.96 -9.20 -30.01
CA LEU A 465 9.27 -9.84 -31.14
C LEU A 465 9.27 -8.92 -32.37
N VAL A 466 9.12 -7.60 -32.17
CA VAL A 466 9.18 -6.63 -33.26
C VAL A 466 10.57 -6.57 -33.90
N ASN A 467 11.62 -6.55 -33.08
CA ASN A 467 13.01 -6.52 -33.56
C ASN A 467 13.46 -7.83 -34.22
N THR A 468 12.79 -8.96 -33.95
CA THR A 468 13.14 -10.24 -34.59
C THR A 468 12.76 -10.33 -36.07
N GLN A 469 11.95 -9.39 -36.56
CA GLN A 469 11.60 -9.34 -37.98
C GLN A 469 12.82 -8.94 -38.81
N SER A 470 13.41 -9.93 -39.50
CA SER A 470 14.63 -9.75 -40.29
C SER A 470 14.47 -8.72 -41.42
N ASP A 471 15.55 -7.99 -41.72
CA ASP A 471 15.68 -7.03 -42.85
C ASP A 471 15.35 -7.60 -44.25
N LYS A 472 15.16 -8.92 -44.36
CA LYS A 472 15.10 -9.66 -45.61
C LYS A 472 13.74 -9.58 -46.32
N GLN A 473 12.63 -9.45 -45.60
CA GLN A 473 11.30 -9.38 -46.22
C GLN A 473 10.85 -7.91 -46.44
N PRO A 474 10.34 -7.55 -47.62
CA PRO A 474 9.82 -6.21 -47.88
C PRO A 474 8.49 -5.99 -47.14
N ILE A 475 8.50 -5.16 -46.10
CA ILE A 475 7.30 -4.74 -45.40
C ILE A 475 6.51 -3.77 -46.30
N THR A 476 5.20 -3.97 -46.38
CA THR A 476 4.27 -3.08 -47.12
C THR A 476 3.81 -1.93 -46.24
N ALA A 477 3.46 -0.77 -46.83
CA ALA A 477 2.93 0.39 -46.09
C ALA A 477 1.77 0.01 -45.14
N LEU A 478 0.84 -0.83 -45.62
CA LEU A 478 -0.30 -1.34 -44.86
C LEU A 478 0.12 -2.13 -43.60
N GLN A 479 1.20 -2.90 -43.69
CA GLN A 479 1.67 -3.70 -42.57
C GLN A 479 2.28 -2.84 -41.45
N ILE A 480 2.78 -1.65 -41.78
CA ILE A 480 3.32 -0.71 -40.80
C ILE A 480 2.19 0.08 -40.14
N THR A 481 1.12 0.39 -40.87
CA THR A 481 -0.08 0.99 -40.28
C THR A 481 -0.74 0.02 -39.32
N ASP A 482 -0.87 -1.26 -39.69
CA ASP A 482 -1.40 -2.31 -38.81
C ASP A 482 -0.52 -2.49 -37.56
N LEU A 483 0.81 -2.46 -37.74
CA LEU A 483 1.76 -2.48 -36.62
C LEU A 483 1.59 -1.25 -35.70
N SER A 484 1.38 -0.06 -36.27
CA SER A 484 1.15 1.17 -35.51
C SER A 484 -0.11 1.04 -34.66
N GLU A 485 -1.20 0.53 -35.23
CA GLU A 485 -2.47 0.32 -34.53
C GLU A 485 -2.32 -0.69 -33.37
N ILE A 486 -1.63 -1.82 -33.61
CA ILE A 486 -1.35 -2.81 -32.55
C ILE A 486 -0.53 -2.19 -31.41
N VAL A 487 0.51 -1.43 -31.75
CA VAL A 487 1.39 -0.78 -30.76
C VAL A 487 0.64 0.30 -29.98
N GLU A 488 -0.19 1.12 -30.63
CA GLU A 488 -1.01 2.14 -29.98
C GLU A 488 -2.06 1.51 -29.06
N ASN A 489 -2.85 0.56 -29.55
CA ASN A 489 -3.87 -0.14 -28.75
C ASN A 489 -3.29 -0.81 -27.50
N PHE A 490 -2.17 -1.52 -27.64
CA PHE A 490 -1.52 -2.16 -26.51
C PHE A 490 -0.94 -1.14 -25.52
N THR A 491 -0.35 -0.05 -26.03
CA THR A 491 0.24 0.96 -25.14
C THR A 491 -0.83 1.77 -24.43
N GLU A 492 -1.96 2.10 -25.07
CA GLU A 492 -3.12 2.71 -24.42
C GLU A 492 -3.70 1.81 -23.32
N LEU A 493 -3.79 0.51 -23.58
CA LEU A 493 -4.22 -0.47 -22.57
C LEU A 493 -3.28 -0.46 -21.36
N CYS A 494 -1.97 -0.56 -21.58
CA CYS A 494 -1.00 -0.51 -20.48
C CYS A 494 -1.02 0.84 -19.76
N GLU A 495 -1.19 1.95 -20.45
CA GLU A 495 -1.31 3.29 -19.86
C GLU A 495 -2.55 3.44 -18.98
N SER A 496 -3.69 2.89 -19.42
CA SER A 496 -4.93 2.89 -18.63
C SER A 496 -4.80 2.09 -17.32
N ILE A 497 -3.94 1.08 -17.30
CA ILE A 497 -3.74 0.16 -16.16
C ILE A 497 -2.62 0.67 -15.23
N CYS A 498 -1.47 1.03 -15.79
CA CYS A 498 -0.25 1.40 -15.07
C CYS A 498 -0.14 2.91 -14.80
N GLY A 499 -0.87 3.76 -15.52
CA GLY A 499 -0.79 5.24 -15.43
C GLY A 499 0.54 5.83 -15.93
N ARG A 500 1.40 5.00 -16.54
CA ARG A 500 2.72 5.35 -17.06
C ARG A 500 2.90 4.77 -18.46
N GLN A 501 3.53 5.55 -19.34
CA GLN A 501 3.88 5.11 -20.69
C GLN A 501 5.23 4.38 -20.69
N SER A 502 5.26 3.11 -21.11
CA SER A 502 6.51 2.36 -21.30
C SER A 502 7.05 2.57 -22.72
N PRO A 503 8.30 3.02 -22.90
CA PRO A 503 8.80 3.44 -24.21
C PRO A 503 9.29 2.28 -25.09
N ALA A 504 9.59 1.10 -24.53
CA ALA A 504 10.31 0.03 -25.22
C ALA A 504 9.66 -0.40 -26.56
N LEU A 505 8.34 -0.61 -26.56
CA LEU A 505 7.61 -1.01 -27.76
C LEU A 505 7.54 0.12 -28.81
N ARG A 506 7.29 1.37 -28.37
CA ARG A 506 7.28 2.54 -29.26
C ARG A 506 8.65 2.80 -29.89
N VAL A 507 9.73 2.55 -29.16
CA VAL A 507 11.10 2.66 -29.69
C VAL A 507 11.35 1.59 -30.76
N ALA A 508 10.98 0.33 -30.49
CA ALA A 508 11.10 -0.76 -31.47
C ALA A 508 10.28 -0.46 -32.75
N PHE A 509 9.05 0.02 -32.61
CA PHE A 509 8.23 0.48 -33.73
C PHE A 509 8.92 1.60 -34.53
N LYS A 510 9.43 2.64 -33.86
CA LYS A 510 10.12 3.75 -34.53
C LYS A 510 11.34 3.29 -35.32
N ILE A 511 12.10 2.32 -34.80
CA ILE A 511 13.25 1.73 -35.49
C ILE A 511 12.76 1.02 -36.76
N GLN A 512 11.74 0.16 -36.65
CA GLN A 512 11.23 -0.61 -37.79
C GLN A 512 10.60 0.27 -38.87
N ALA A 513 9.77 1.24 -38.45
CA ALA A 513 9.18 2.22 -39.35
C ALA A 513 10.26 3.12 -39.98
N GLY A 514 11.32 3.48 -39.24
CA GLY A 514 12.48 4.19 -39.76
C GLY A 514 13.25 3.40 -40.82
N ASN A 515 13.49 2.11 -40.59
CA ASN A 515 14.13 1.21 -41.56
C ASN A 515 13.33 1.09 -42.86
N TYR A 516 12.00 0.98 -42.74
CA TYR A 516 11.11 1.03 -43.90
C TYR A 516 11.23 2.35 -44.66
N VAL A 517 11.13 3.49 -43.98
CA VAL A 517 11.24 4.82 -44.61
C VAL A 517 12.59 5.00 -45.30
N HIS A 518 13.68 4.48 -44.71
CA HIS A 518 15.01 4.48 -45.32
C HIS A 518 15.06 3.60 -46.59
N LYS A 519 14.52 2.39 -46.55
CA LYS A 519 14.44 1.47 -47.72
C LYS A 519 13.56 2.07 -48.81
N PHE A 520 12.40 2.64 -48.44
CA PHE A 520 11.50 3.38 -49.32
C PHE A 520 12.24 4.52 -50.01
N HIS A 521 12.94 5.38 -49.25
CA HIS A 521 13.70 6.49 -49.81
C HIS A 521 14.80 6.02 -50.77
N SER A 522 15.60 5.03 -50.35
CA SER A 522 16.69 4.48 -51.15
C SER A 522 16.20 3.92 -52.50
N GLN A 523 15.11 3.17 -52.51
CA GLN A 523 14.49 2.64 -53.73
C GLN A 523 14.03 3.76 -54.68
N ARG A 524 13.37 4.80 -54.16
CA ARG A 524 12.87 5.91 -54.98
C ARG A 524 14.01 6.79 -55.51
N LYS A 525 15.03 7.04 -54.68
CA LYS A 525 16.25 7.77 -55.08
C LYS A 525 17.02 7.03 -56.17
N ASN A 526 17.18 5.70 -56.04
CA ASN A 526 17.80 4.88 -57.07
C ASN A 526 17.00 4.87 -58.37
N LYS A 527 15.67 4.69 -58.29
CA LYS A 527 14.78 4.76 -59.45
C LYS A 527 14.88 6.11 -60.16
N LEU A 528 14.85 7.21 -59.42
CA LEU A 528 14.99 8.56 -59.98
C LEU A 528 16.34 8.76 -60.68
N THR A 529 17.43 8.31 -60.05
CA THR A 529 18.79 8.45 -60.60
C THR A 529 18.94 7.66 -61.91
N LEU A 530 18.42 6.43 -61.96
CA LEU A 530 18.41 5.61 -63.18
C LEU A 530 17.58 6.26 -64.30
N LEU A 531 16.42 6.83 -63.98
CA LEU A 531 15.59 7.53 -64.96
C LEU A 531 16.27 8.80 -65.48
N LEU A 532 16.94 9.56 -64.61
CA LEU A 532 17.72 10.74 -65.00
C LEU A 532 18.89 10.40 -65.91
N ASP A 533 19.60 9.31 -65.64
CA ASP A 533 20.75 8.89 -66.46
C ASP A 533 20.34 8.42 -67.86
N ALA A 534 19.12 7.91 -68.00
CA ALA A 534 18.54 7.52 -69.28
C ALA A 534 17.84 8.67 -70.03
N GLU A 535 17.70 9.85 -69.41
CA GLU A 535 16.90 10.96 -69.93
C GLU A 535 17.55 11.62 -71.15
N ARG A 536 16.75 11.82 -72.20
CA ARG A 536 17.22 12.43 -73.46
C ARG A 536 16.89 13.91 -73.57
N TRP A 537 16.23 14.49 -72.57
CA TRP A 537 15.86 15.90 -72.50
C TRP A 537 15.03 16.34 -73.70
N LYS A 538 14.02 15.52 -74.03
CA LYS A 538 13.03 15.82 -75.08
C LYS A 538 11.68 16.13 -74.44
N ALA A 539 10.87 16.91 -75.14
CA ALA A 539 9.48 17.14 -74.75
C ALA A 539 8.75 15.79 -74.67
N ALA A 540 8.19 15.50 -73.49
CA ALA A 540 7.43 14.29 -73.23
C ALA A 540 5.94 14.59 -73.36
N GLU A 541 5.19 13.64 -73.93
CA GLU A 541 3.74 13.67 -73.88
C GLU A 541 3.27 13.43 -72.43
N VAL A 542 2.24 14.16 -72.01
CA VAL A 542 1.71 14.15 -70.64
C VAL A 542 0.43 13.30 -70.61
N PRO A 543 0.45 12.10 -70.01
CA PRO A 543 -0.76 11.36 -69.70
C PRO A 543 -1.68 12.14 -68.76
N PRO A 544 -3.01 12.00 -68.86
CA PRO A 544 -3.98 12.73 -68.04
C PRO A 544 -3.83 12.46 -66.54
N GLU A 545 -3.30 11.30 -66.16
CA GLU A 545 -3.01 10.93 -64.77
C GLU A 545 -2.07 11.93 -64.08
N PHE A 546 -1.06 12.44 -64.78
CA PHE A 546 -0.12 13.41 -64.20
C PHE A 546 -0.75 14.79 -64.03
N GLN A 547 -1.72 15.16 -64.87
CA GLN A 547 -2.49 16.39 -64.68
C GLN A 547 -3.31 16.30 -63.39
N VAL A 548 -3.99 15.17 -63.15
CA VAL A 548 -4.74 14.92 -61.91
C VAL A 548 -3.82 14.97 -60.68
N LEU A 549 -2.61 14.40 -60.75
CA LEU A 549 -1.63 14.46 -59.67
C LEU A 549 -1.25 15.91 -59.33
N VAL A 550 -0.96 16.71 -60.35
CA VAL A 550 -0.58 18.12 -60.18
C VAL A 550 -1.72 18.94 -59.62
N ASP A 551 -2.95 18.75 -60.13
CA ASP A 551 -4.14 19.44 -59.63
C ASP A 551 -4.42 19.07 -58.16
N LYS A 552 -4.24 17.80 -57.78
CA LYS A 552 -4.34 17.35 -56.39
C LYS A 552 -3.27 18.00 -55.50
N ILE A 553 -2.02 18.04 -55.94
CA ILE A 553 -0.94 18.73 -55.20
C ILE A 553 -1.27 20.22 -55.03
N ALA A 554 -1.77 20.87 -56.07
CA ALA A 554 -2.15 22.29 -56.07
C ALA A 554 -3.28 22.60 -55.08
N SER A 555 -4.26 21.71 -54.98
CA SER A 555 -5.45 21.88 -54.14
C SER A 555 -5.17 21.88 -52.63
N GLY A 556 -4.01 21.37 -52.20
CA GLY A 556 -3.67 21.27 -50.78
C GLY A 556 -4.46 20.22 -50.00
N GLN A 557 -5.26 19.37 -50.65
CA GLN A 557 -6.05 18.33 -49.98
C GLN A 557 -5.22 17.08 -49.65
N PRO A 558 -5.38 16.46 -48.46
CA PRO A 558 -4.63 15.27 -48.08
C PRO A 558 -4.84 14.14 -49.08
N MET A 559 -3.76 13.70 -49.71
CA MET A 559 -3.79 12.70 -50.75
C MET A 559 -3.72 11.30 -50.12
N LYS A 560 -4.81 10.53 -50.24
CA LYS A 560 -4.93 9.17 -49.66
C LYS A 560 -4.40 8.05 -50.55
N SER A 561 -4.36 8.28 -51.87
CA SER A 561 -3.96 7.27 -52.85
C SER A 561 -3.34 7.93 -54.08
N VAL A 562 -2.33 7.28 -54.66
CA VAL A 562 -1.82 7.62 -56.00
C VAL A 562 -2.72 6.95 -57.04
N PRO A 563 -3.22 7.67 -58.07
CA PRO A 563 -3.95 7.06 -59.18
C PRO A 563 -3.12 5.92 -59.81
N ASN A 564 -3.76 4.77 -60.06
CA ASN A 564 -3.17 3.48 -60.47
C ASN A 564 -2.33 2.72 -59.42
N SER A 565 -2.59 2.92 -58.13
CA SER A 565 -2.35 1.89 -57.11
C SER A 565 -3.49 0.86 -57.14
N PRO A 566 -3.26 -0.45 -56.93
CA PRO A 566 -4.28 -1.52 -57.06
C PRO A 566 -5.48 -1.45 -56.06
N VAL A 567 -5.76 -0.30 -55.46
CA VAL A 567 -6.73 -0.12 -54.36
C VAL A 567 -7.98 0.69 -54.77
N GLU A 568 -8.13 1.07 -56.05
CA GLU A 568 -9.36 1.71 -56.53
C GLU A 568 -10.08 0.88 -57.61
N GLU A 569 -10.44 -0.36 -57.27
CA GLU A 569 -11.63 -0.98 -57.86
C GLU A 569 -12.86 -0.49 -57.09
N ASN A 570 -13.38 0.69 -57.45
CA ASN A 570 -14.81 0.99 -57.32
C ASN A 570 -15.17 2.29 -58.06
N GLY A 571 -15.58 2.11 -59.31
CA GLY A 571 -16.71 2.81 -59.92
C GLY A 571 -16.64 4.34 -60.07
N VAL A 572 -15.98 4.83 -61.12
CA VAL A 572 -16.61 5.72 -62.10
C VAL A 572 -16.02 5.43 -63.48
N THR A 573 -16.79 4.78 -64.34
CA THR A 573 -16.55 4.72 -65.78
C THR A 573 -16.59 6.13 -66.37
N SER A 574 -15.42 6.73 -66.61
CA SER A 574 -15.27 7.92 -67.47
C SER A 574 -14.53 7.54 -68.74
N ASN A 575 -15.27 6.92 -69.66
CA ASN A 575 -14.93 6.86 -71.07
C ASN A 575 -14.92 8.29 -71.63
N ASN A 576 -13.75 8.98 -71.72
CA ASN A 576 -13.43 10.03 -72.73
C ASN A 576 -12.14 10.87 -72.53
N ILE A 577 -11.05 10.39 -71.89
CA ILE A 577 -9.80 11.18 -71.82
C ILE A 577 -8.57 10.32 -72.20
N ASN A 578 -8.48 9.90 -73.46
CA ASN A 578 -7.37 9.09 -73.97
C ASN A 578 -6.48 9.84 -74.97
N LYS A 579 -6.30 11.16 -74.83
CA LYS A 579 -5.32 11.89 -75.62
C LYS A 579 -4.26 12.50 -74.72
N ALA A 580 -3.04 12.02 -74.84
CA ALA A 580 -1.89 12.60 -74.15
C ALA A 580 -1.74 14.07 -74.58
N ALA A 581 -1.61 14.96 -73.60
CA ALA A 581 -1.43 16.38 -73.84
C ALA A 581 0.04 16.68 -74.17
N THR A 582 0.28 17.71 -74.97
CA THR A 582 1.64 18.15 -75.32
C THR A 582 2.30 18.97 -74.21
N ALA A 583 1.52 19.50 -73.28
CA ALA A 583 1.97 20.32 -72.16
C ALA A 583 1.06 20.11 -70.93
N LEU A 584 1.64 20.27 -69.75
CA LEU A 584 0.94 20.27 -68.46
C LEU A 584 0.34 21.66 -68.22
N LYS A 585 -0.92 21.73 -67.76
CA LYS A 585 -1.58 23.02 -67.48
C LYS A 585 -1.46 23.35 -66.00
N ILE A 586 -0.83 24.49 -65.68
CA ILE A 586 -0.72 24.99 -64.31
C ILE A 586 -1.28 26.40 -64.26
N GLY A 587 -2.46 26.54 -63.64
CA GLY A 587 -3.18 27.81 -63.62
C GLY A 587 -3.48 28.30 -65.04
N SER A 588 -2.89 29.44 -65.42
CA SER A 588 -3.04 30.03 -66.76
C SER A 588 -1.91 29.70 -67.73
N GLN A 589 -0.87 28.96 -67.31
CA GLN A 589 0.31 28.68 -68.14
C GLN A 589 0.39 27.21 -68.57
N GLU A 590 0.89 27.00 -69.79
CA GLU A 590 1.24 25.68 -70.31
C GLU A 590 2.73 25.39 -70.07
N TYR A 591 3.03 24.21 -69.53
CA TYR A 591 4.37 23.75 -69.20
C TYR A 591 4.75 22.57 -70.09
N VAL A 592 5.72 22.79 -70.98
CA VAL A 592 6.34 21.69 -71.74
C VAL A 592 7.36 21.00 -70.85
N THR A 593 7.16 19.71 -70.58
CA THR A 593 7.92 18.97 -69.57
C THR A 593 8.70 17.80 -70.15
N VAL A 594 9.64 17.29 -69.34
CA VAL A 594 10.47 16.12 -69.63
C VAL A 594 9.95 14.90 -68.85
N GLY A 595 10.11 13.69 -69.38
CA GLY A 595 9.55 12.47 -68.80
C GLY A 595 9.98 12.19 -67.36
N THR A 596 11.25 12.42 -67.04
CA THR A 596 11.78 12.32 -65.66
C THR A 596 11.09 13.24 -64.65
N VAL A 597 10.65 14.43 -65.04
CA VAL A 597 9.92 15.35 -64.13
C VAL A 597 8.52 14.83 -63.85
N LEU A 598 7.84 14.23 -64.83
CA LEU A 598 6.55 13.58 -64.62
C LEU A 598 6.71 12.43 -63.62
N MET A 599 7.75 11.61 -63.80
CA MET A 599 8.07 10.56 -62.83
C MET A 599 8.42 11.13 -61.44
N LEU A 600 9.11 12.27 -61.37
CA LEU A 600 9.36 12.96 -60.11
C LEU A 600 8.05 13.39 -59.43
N ILE A 601 7.08 13.94 -60.17
CA ILE A 601 5.75 14.30 -59.63
C ILE A 601 5.06 13.06 -59.02
N ARG A 602 5.12 11.92 -59.72
CA ARG A 602 4.59 10.66 -59.19
C ARG A 602 5.31 10.23 -57.92
N LEU A 603 6.65 10.27 -57.91
CA LEU A 603 7.43 9.94 -56.72
C LEU A 603 7.07 10.86 -55.56
N VAL A 604 7.04 12.19 -55.77
CA VAL A 604 6.63 13.18 -54.78
C VAL A 604 5.25 12.85 -54.20
N SER A 605 4.30 12.44 -55.05
CA SER A 605 2.97 12.02 -54.61
C SER A 605 3.01 10.78 -53.70
N GLU A 606 3.87 9.79 -53.99
CA GLU A 606 4.09 8.63 -53.12
C GLU A 606 4.64 9.06 -51.73
N TYR A 607 5.49 10.09 -51.66
CA TYR A 607 5.97 10.63 -50.37
C TYR A 607 4.85 11.33 -49.58
N ILE A 608 3.94 12.04 -50.25
CA ILE A 608 2.79 12.69 -49.60
C ILE A 608 1.87 11.62 -48.99
N VAL A 609 1.54 10.57 -49.74
CA VAL A 609 0.73 9.44 -49.23
C VAL A 609 1.44 8.75 -48.05
N CYS A 610 2.74 8.46 -48.17
CA CYS A 610 3.50 7.85 -47.08
C CYS A 610 3.55 8.72 -45.81
N ALA A 611 3.57 10.06 -45.95
CA ALA A 611 3.52 10.97 -44.83
C ALA A 611 2.13 10.98 -44.15
N TYR A 612 1.06 10.83 -44.94
CA TYR A 612 -0.30 10.68 -44.43
C TYR A 612 -0.49 9.35 -43.68
N ASP A 613 0.03 8.25 -44.22
CA ASP A 613 -0.07 6.91 -43.60
C ASP A 613 0.76 6.81 -42.30
N LEU A 614 1.87 7.54 -42.21
CA LEU A 614 2.79 7.52 -41.05
C LEU A 614 3.06 8.94 -40.51
N PRO A 615 2.08 9.57 -39.83
CA PRO A 615 2.22 10.93 -39.31
C PRO A 615 3.41 11.10 -38.36
N LEU A 616 3.69 10.07 -37.54
CA LEU A 616 4.81 10.03 -36.58
C LEU A 616 6.19 10.21 -37.25
N LEU A 617 6.34 9.82 -38.51
CA LEU A 617 7.58 9.92 -39.29
C LEU A 617 7.53 10.99 -40.38
N ALA A 618 6.44 11.76 -40.48
CA ALA A 618 6.28 12.82 -41.47
C ALA A 618 7.47 13.82 -41.54
N PRO A 619 8.09 14.25 -40.42
CA PRO A 619 9.29 15.11 -40.48
C PRO A 619 10.49 14.45 -41.17
N VAL A 620 10.68 13.14 -40.95
CA VAL A 620 11.78 12.37 -41.57
C VAL A 620 11.50 12.19 -43.06
N ILE A 621 10.25 11.86 -43.42
CA ILE A 621 9.81 11.73 -44.82
C ILE A 621 9.97 13.07 -45.56
N GLY A 622 9.67 14.20 -44.91
CA GLY A 622 9.87 15.54 -45.46
C GLY A 622 11.34 15.86 -45.75
N ARG A 623 12.27 15.47 -44.86
CA ARG A 623 13.72 15.60 -45.10
C ARG A 623 14.19 14.73 -46.26
N ASN A 624 13.70 13.49 -46.34
CA ASN A 624 14.00 12.56 -47.44
C ASN A 624 13.48 13.08 -48.79
N LEU A 625 12.31 13.72 -48.81
CA LEU A 625 11.77 14.38 -49.99
C LEU A 625 12.65 15.56 -50.43
N ALA A 626 13.12 16.38 -49.49
CA ALA A 626 14.07 17.45 -49.79
C ALA A 626 15.39 16.89 -50.37
N GLU A 627 15.88 15.75 -49.86
CA GLU A 627 17.05 15.07 -50.43
C GLU A 627 16.78 14.53 -51.84
N LEU A 628 15.59 13.99 -52.12
CA LEU A 628 15.18 13.54 -53.45
C LEU A 628 15.20 14.70 -54.46
N LEU A 629 14.62 15.85 -54.09
CA LEU A 629 14.62 17.06 -54.91
C LEU A 629 16.04 17.62 -55.11
N ARG A 630 16.88 17.60 -54.07
CA ARG A 630 18.30 17.98 -54.18
C ARG A 630 19.07 17.04 -55.13
N THR A 631 18.76 15.74 -55.08
CA THR A 631 19.34 14.74 -56.00
C THR A 631 18.92 15.02 -57.44
N PHE A 632 17.65 15.34 -57.68
CA PHE A 632 17.16 15.77 -58.99
C PHE A 632 17.92 17.00 -59.50
N ASN A 633 18.05 18.06 -58.69
CA ASN A 633 18.75 19.29 -59.07
C ASN A 633 20.23 19.04 -59.39
N SER A 634 20.95 18.39 -58.46
CA SER A 634 22.38 18.09 -58.59
C SER A 634 22.66 17.22 -59.83
N ARG A 635 21.86 16.16 -60.04
CA ARG A 635 22.06 15.27 -61.19
C ARG A 635 21.68 15.95 -62.51
N SER A 636 20.63 16.75 -62.55
CA SER A 636 20.26 17.54 -63.73
C SER A 636 21.37 18.53 -64.12
N CYS A 637 21.98 19.20 -63.14
CA CYS A 637 23.13 20.08 -63.36
C CYS A 637 24.33 19.32 -63.95
N GLN A 638 24.67 18.14 -63.40
CA GLN A 638 25.77 17.31 -63.91
C GLN A 638 25.51 16.80 -65.33
N LEU A 639 24.27 16.40 -65.63
CA LEU A 639 23.89 15.85 -66.93
C LEU A 639 23.91 16.93 -68.02
N VAL A 640 23.40 18.12 -67.71
CA VAL A 640 23.17 19.19 -68.70
C VAL A 640 24.31 20.21 -68.71
N LEU A 641 24.63 20.88 -67.59
CA LEU A 641 25.74 21.84 -67.54
C LEU A 641 27.11 21.14 -67.52
N GLY A 642 27.21 20.01 -66.81
CA GLY A 642 28.44 19.20 -66.72
C GLY A 642 28.68 18.28 -67.93
N ALA A 643 27.82 18.34 -68.95
CA ALA A 643 27.88 17.50 -70.14
C ALA A 643 27.86 15.97 -69.87
N GLY A 644 27.39 15.55 -68.70
CA GLY A 644 27.28 14.14 -68.32
C GLY A 644 26.32 13.33 -69.21
N ALA A 645 25.29 13.98 -69.77
CA ALA A 645 24.29 13.35 -70.65
C ALA A 645 24.88 12.87 -71.99
N LEU A 646 26.05 13.39 -72.40
CA LEU A 646 26.75 12.90 -73.59
C LEU A 646 27.21 11.45 -73.41
N ARG A 647 27.65 11.08 -72.19
CA ARG A 647 28.16 9.74 -71.86
C ARG A 647 27.07 8.78 -71.39
N THR A 648 26.11 9.28 -70.62
CA THR A 648 25.08 8.46 -69.96
C THR A 648 23.87 8.22 -70.86
N ALA A 649 23.26 9.28 -71.40
CA ALA A 649 22.08 9.19 -72.26
C ALA A 649 22.40 9.02 -73.76
N GLY A 650 23.69 9.10 -74.14
CA GLY A 650 24.15 8.94 -75.52
C GLY A 650 23.82 10.12 -76.44
N LEU A 651 23.66 11.33 -75.89
CA LEU A 651 23.45 12.55 -76.68
C LEU A 651 24.74 12.95 -77.42
N LYS A 652 24.62 13.41 -78.67
CA LYS A 652 25.77 13.88 -79.46
C LYS A 652 26.24 15.28 -79.03
N THR A 653 25.29 16.17 -78.76
CA THR A 653 25.52 17.55 -78.34
C THR A 653 24.41 18.02 -77.41
N ILE A 654 24.72 18.97 -76.52
CA ILE A 654 23.71 19.65 -75.69
C ILE A 654 23.23 20.87 -76.45
N THR A 655 21.95 20.89 -76.83
CA THR A 655 21.33 21.96 -77.61
C THR A 655 20.68 23.00 -76.70
N SER A 656 20.37 24.17 -77.26
CA SER A 656 19.59 25.22 -76.57
C SER A 656 18.20 24.73 -76.13
N THR A 657 17.57 23.82 -76.89
CA THR A 657 16.33 23.16 -76.48
C THR A 657 16.49 22.37 -75.19
N ASN A 658 17.61 21.65 -75.01
CA ASN A 658 17.86 20.85 -73.81
C ASN A 658 18.02 21.75 -72.59
N LEU A 659 18.71 22.90 -72.75
CA LEU A 659 18.86 23.91 -71.69
C LEU A 659 17.50 24.52 -71.32
N ALA A 660 16.68 24.88 -72.32
CA ALA A 660 15.33 25.42 -72.10
C ALA A 660 14.41 24.41 -71.41
N LEU A 661 14.40 23.13 -71.84
CA LEU A 661 13.61 22.07 -71.22
C LEU A 661 14.05 21.77 -69.79
N THR A 662 15.36 21.82 -69.51
CA THR A 662 15.89 21.66 -68.15
C THR A 662 15.47 22.83 -67.26
N SER A 663 15.55 24.06 -67.77
CA SER A 663 15.06 25.24 -67.05
C SER A 663 13.56 25.11 -66.75
N ARG A 664 12.75 24.75 -67.74
CA ARG A 664 11.29 24.59 -67.57
C ARG A 664 10.92 23.46 -66.60
N ALA A 665 11.67 22.36 -66.64
CA ALA A 665 11.58 21.26 -65.68
C ALA A 665 11.85 21.71 -64.24
N LEU A 666 12.90 22.51 -64.02
CA LEU A 666 13.26 23.02 -62.71
C LEU A 666 12.28 24.08 -62.21
N GLN A 667 11.76 24.94 -63.09
CA GLN A 667 10.68 25.89 -62.76
C GLN A 667 9.41 25.18 -62.29
N LEU A 668 9.08 24.03 -62.89
CA LEU A 668 7.96 23.20 -62.43
C LEU A 668 8.22 22.65 -61.02
N VAL A 669 9.42 22.14 -60.75
CA VAL A 669 9.79 21.69 -59.39
C VAL A 669 9.73 22.84 -58.38
N LEU A 670 10.18 24.03 -58.78
CA LEU A 670 10.14 25.24 -57.95
C LEU A 670 8.69 25.62 -57.59
N TRP A 671 7.76 25.49 -58.54
CA TRP A 671 6.33 25.73 -58.32
C TRP A 671 5.70 24.69 -57.36
N ILE A 672 6.16 23.43 -57.39
CA ILE A 672 5.64 22.37 -56.51
C ILE A 672 6.06 22.58 -55.04
N ILE A 673 7.24 23.13 -54.78
CA ILE A 673 7.82 23.26 -53.42
C ILE A 673 6.88 23.94 -52.41
N PRO A 674 6.25 25.11 -52.69
CA PRO A 674 5.30 25.74 -51.79
C PRO A 674 4.11 24.86 -51.42
N HIS A 675 3.55 24.13 -52.40
CA HIS A 675 2.41 23.23 -52.15
C HIS A 675 2.80 22.07 -51.25
N LEU A 676 4.00 21.51 -51.41
CA LEU A 676 4.51 20.47 -50.54
C LEU A 676 4.67 20.95 -49.09
N ARG A 677 5.08 22.20 -48.87
CA ARG A 677 5.15 22.76 -47.51
C ARG A 677 3.80 22.73 -46.82
N VAL A 678 2.73 23.12 -47.53
CA VAL A 678 1.36 23.14 -47.01
C VAL A 678 0.88 21.72 -46.65
N HIS A 679 1.17 20.73 -47.50
CA HIS A 679 0.82 19.33 -47.22
C HIS A 679 1.53 18.80 -45.98
N PHE A 680 2.85 18.98 -45.86
CA PHE A 680 3.59 18.51 -44.70
C PHE A 680 3.26 19.29 -43.42
N SER A 681 2.94 20.58 -43.52
CA SER A 681 2.50 21.38 -42.36
C SER A 681 1.10 21.02 -41.87
N SER A 682 0.26 20.41 -42.73
CA SER A 682 -1.05 19.88 -42.30
C SER A 682 -0.94 18.58 -41.50
N VAL A 683 0.13 17.81 -41.72
CA VAL A 683 0.36 16.50 -41.07
C VAL A 683 1.29 16.63 -39.85
N SER A 684 2.24 17.55 -39.88
CA SER A 684 3.19 17.79 -38.78
C SER A 684 3.40 19.28 -38.55
N SER A 685 3.52 19.68 -37.28
CA SER A 685 3.75 21.08 -36.87
C SER A 685 5.18 21.58 -37.16
N ASP A 686 6.10 20.69 -37.54
CA ASP A 686 7.50 21.04 -37.77
C ASP A 686 7.71 21.77 -39.10
N SER A 687 8.42 22.90 -39.06
CA SER A 687 8.82 23.64 -40.26
C SER A 687 9.94 22.91 -41.04
N LEU A 688 9.71 22.61 -42.33
CA LEU A 688 10.69 21.97 -43.21
C LEU A 688 11.74 22.96 -43.75
N SER A 689 12.67 23.42 -42.89
CA SER A 689 13.76 24.32 -43.31
C SER A 689 14.69 23.73 -44.40
N SER A 690 14.75 22.40 -44.52
CA SER A 690 15.49 21.74 -45.59
C SER A 690 14.96 22.08 -46.98
N MET A 691 13.67 22.40 -47.09
CA MET A 691 13.02 22.77 -48.36
C MET A 691 13.51 24.13 -48.86
N ASP A 692 13.78 25.09 -47.96
CA ASP A 692 14.29 26.43 -48.30
C ASP A 692 15.65 26.36 -48.99
N SER A 693 16.51 25.44 -48.53
CA SER A 693 17.81 25.23 -49.17
C SER A 693 17.66 24.75 -50.61
N VAL A 694 16.74 23.81 -50.84
CA VAL A 694 16.49 23.23 -52.17
C VAL A 694 15.89 24.27 -53.12
N GLU A 695 14.99 25.11 -52.63
CA GLU A 695 14.39 26.20 -53.41
C GLU A 695 15.44 27.19 -53.92
N ARG A 696 16.37 27.62 -53.04
CA ARG A 696 17.48 28.50 -53.42
C ARG A 696 18.43 27.83 -54.40
N ASP A 697 18.78 26.56 -54.17
CA ASP A 697 19.71 25.82 -55.03
C ASP A 697 19.14 25.60 -56.44
N ILE A 698 17.83 25.35 -56.56
CA ILE A 698 17.13 25.22 -57.85
C ILE A 698 17.07 26.58 -58.55
N GLY A 699 16.73 27.65 -57.83
CA GLY A 699 16.70 29.01 -58.38
C GLY A 699 18.05 29.44 -58.96
N HIS A 700 19.15 29.16 -58.25
CA HIS A 700 20.51 29.43 -58.74
C HIS A 700 20.85 28.62 -60.00
N HIS A 701 20.45 27.35 -60.05
CA HIS A 701 20.68 26.51 -61.24
C HIS A 701 19.92 27.02 -62.47
N ILE A 702 18.68 27.50 -62.30
CA ILE A 702 17.92 28.14 -63.40
C ILE A 702 18.67 29.35 -63.96
N GLN A 703 19.18 30.24 -63.09
CA GLN A 703 19.98 31.41 -63.51
C GLN A 703 21.28 31.00 -64.23
N GLN A 704 21.93 29.92 -63.79
CA GLN A 704 23.11 29.38 -64.47
C GLN A 704 22.78 28.85 -65.88
N LEU A 705 21.63 28.20 -66.06
CA LEU A 705 21.16 27.73 -67.37
C LEU A 705 20.89 28.92 -68.30
N GLU A 706 20.19 29.95 -67.83
CA GLU A 706 19.93 31.17 -68.60
C GLU A 706 21.23 31.88 -69.00
N THR A 707 22.14 32.05 -68.04
CA THR A 707 23.47 32.64 -68.29
C THR A 707 24.25 31.82 -69.32
N LYS A 708 24.13 30.48 -69.28
CA LYS A 708 24.78 29.60 -70.26
C LYS A 708 24.20 29.77 -71.66
N VAL A 709 22.87 29.86 -71.80
CA VAL A 709 22.21 30.14 -73.09
C VAL A 709 22.69 31.49 -73.65
N LEU A 710 22.70 32.53 -72.81
CA LEU A 710 23.18 33.86 -73.19
C LEU A 710 24.68 33.85 -73.57
N SER A 711 25.52 33.14 -72.82
CA SER A 711 26.94 32.99 -73.13
C SER A 711 27.16 32.29 -74.47
N ILE A 712 26.44 31.19 -74.75
CA ILE A 712 26.53 30.49 -76.04
C ILE A 712 26.14 31.43 -77.17
N MET A 713 25.04 32.17 -77.01
CA MET A 713 24.59 33.12 -78.03
C MET A 713 25.59 34.26 -78.24
N ASN A 714 26.14 34.81 -77.16
CA ASN A 714 27.14 35.88 -77.23
C ASN A 714 28.42 35.43 -77.95
N THR A 715 28.88 34.20 -77.72
CA THR A 715 30.03 33.63 -78.46
C THR A 715 29.68 33.46 -79.93
N LEU A 716 28.53 32.87 -80.26
CA LEU A 716 28.10 32.67 -81.66
C LEU A 716 27.93 33.99 -82.42
N LEU A 717 27.41 35.03 -81.77
CA LEU A 717 27.29 36.37 -82.37
C LEU A 717 28.65 37.05 -82.49
N GLY A 718 29.48 36.97 -81.45
CA GLY A 718 30.82 37.55 -81.44
C GLY A 718 31.71 36.98 -82.52
N ASP A 719 31.71 35.66 -82.72
CA ASP A 719 32.51 35.01 -83.76
C ASP A 719 32.11 35.47 -85.16
N GLN A 720 30.80 35.65 -85.42
CA GLN A 720 30.33 36.17 -86.70
C GLN A 720 30.65 37.65 -86.90
N LEU A 721 30.62 38.46 -85.83
CA LEU A 721 30.94 39.88 -85.89
C LEU A 721 32.45 40.15 -85.99
N ASN A 722 33.31 39.29 -85.41
CA ASN A 722 34.76 39.40 -85.54
C ASN A 722 35.25 39.13 -86.97
N GLU A 723 34.54 38.28 -87.72
CA GLU A 723 34.82 37.96 -89.14
C GLU A 723 34.15 38.94 -90.12
N TRP A 724 33.37 39.89 -89.62
CA TRP A 724 32.62 40.82 -90.45
C TRP A 724 33.53 41.95 -90.99
N ASP A 725 33.21 42.44 -92.18
CA ASP A 725 33.81 43.65 -92.78
C ASP A 725 32.69 44.44 -93.49
N ALA A 726 32.73 45.76 -93.42
CA ALA A 726 31.69 46.66 -93.91
C ALA A 726 31.80 46.88 -95.43
N ARG A 727 31.61 45.81 -96.21
CA ARG A 727 31.65 45.83 -97.69
C ARG A 727 30.42 45.19 -98.33
N PRO A 728 30.03 45.63 -99.54
CA PRO A 728 29.03 44.92 -100.34
C PRO A 728 29.47 43.47 -100.61
N PRO A 729 28.55 42.49 -100.70
CA PRO A 729 27.09 42.63 -100.75
C PRO A 729 26.40 42.70 -99.38
N VAL A 730 25.37 43.54 -99.27
CA VAL A 730 24.45 43.59 -98.11
C VAL A 730 23.19 42.78 -98.43
N PRO A 731 22.73 41.87 -97.56
CA PRO A 731 23.29 41.54 -96.25
C PRO A 731 24.55 40.66 -96.36
N SER A 732 25.55 40.96 -95.55
CA SER A 732 26.80 40.21 -95.47
C SER A 732 26.57 38.77 -94.99
N LYS A 733 27.54 37.90 -95.26
CA LYS A 733 27.51 36.51 -94.78
C LYS A 733 27.41 36.45 -93.26
N ALA A 734 28.10 37.34 -92.55
CA ALA A 734 28.08 37.46 -91.10
C ALA A 734 26.66 37.79 -90.58
N PHE A 735 26.01 38.85 -91.09
CA PHE A 735 24.67 39.24 -90.66
C PHE A 735 23.59 38.21 -91.02
N ARG A 736 23.72 37.52 -92.18
CA ARG A 736 22.86 36.37 -92.52
C ARG A 736 23.01 35.22 -91.53
N ASN A 737 24.24 34.93 -91.08
CA ASN A 737 24.48 33.89 -90.08
C ASN A 737 23.99 34.32 -88.68
N VAL A 738 24.15 35.59 -88.30
CA VAL A 738 23.58 36.16 -87.07
C VAL A 738 22.06 36.00 -87.06
N SER A 739 21.37 36.43 -88.12
CA SER A 739 19.92 36.26 -88.28
C SER A 739 19.50 34.79 -88.19
N ARG A 740 20.25 33.88 -88.84
CA ARG A 740 20.02 32.43 -88.76
C ARG A 740 20.20 31.89 -87.34
N HIS A 741 21.24 32.29 -86.60
CA HIS A 741 21.46 31.85 -85.22
C HIS A 741 20.34 32.36 -84.29
N LEU A 742 19.90 33.60 -84.46
CA LEU A 742 18.78 34.17 -83.69
C LEU A 742 17.45 33.49 -83.99
N THR A 743 17.19 33.13 -85.25
CA THR A 743 15.98 32.40 -85.64
C THR A 743 15.99 30.98 -85.06
N LYS A 744 17.14 30.28 -85.12
CA LYS A 744 17.29 28.95 -84.51
C LYS A 744 17.17 28.96 -82.99
N LEU A 745 17.69 30.00 -82.33
CA LEU A 745 17.49 30.18 -80.89
C LEU A 745 16.00 30.38 -80.58
N HIS A 746 15.30 31.16 -81.41
CA HIS A 746 13.88 31.44 -81.22
C HIS A 746 13.05 30.17 -81.34
N GLU A 747 13.27 29.38 -82.40
CA GLU A 747 12.61 28.07 -82.59
C GLU A 747 12.86 27.12 -81.40
N ALA A 748 14.08 27.14 -80.86
CA ALA A 748 14.47 26.29 -79.74
C ALA A 748 13.87 26.69 -78.39
N VAL A 749 13.65 28.00 -78.17
CA VAL A 749 13.25 28.55 -76.85
C VAL A 749 11.75 28.87 -76.80
N SER A 750 11.16 29.42 -77.88
CA SER A 750 9.73 29.78 -77.95
C SER A 750 8.79 28.59 -77.84
N SER A 751 9.26 27.40 -78.20
CA SER A 751 8.48 26.17 -78.09
C SER A 751 8.40 25.62 -76.66
N VAL A 752 9.14 26.19 -75.70
CA VAL A 752 9.31 25.64 -74.34
C VAL A 752 9.10 26.69 -73.25
N LEU A 753 9.64 27.91 -73.42
CA LEU A 753 9.57 28.97 -72.42
C LEU A 753 8.40 29.94 -72.67
N PRO A 754 7.86 30.57 -71.60
CA PRO A 754 6.86 31.63 -71.72
C PRO A 754 7.36 32.87 -72.48
N GLU A 755 6.47 33.57 -73.17
CA GLU A 755 6.80 34.76 -74.00
C GLU A 755 7.59 35.83 -73.23
N GLU A 756 7.26 36.07 -71.96
CA GLU A 756 7.99 37.02 -71.10
C GLU A 756 9.47 36.65 -70.95
N GLN A 757 9.77 35.38 -70.64
CA GLN A 757 11.15 34.92 -70.49
C GLN A 757 11.91 34.94 -71.83
N VAL A 758 11.23 34.65 -72.95
CA VAL A 758 11.86 34.77 -74.27
C VAL A 758 12.19 36.23 -74.57
N SER A 759 11.30 37.18 -74.24
CA SER A 759 11.56 38.62 -74.35
C SER A 759 12.79 39.04 -73.56
N ASP A 760 12.90 38.62 -72.30
CA ASP A 760 14.03 38.96 -71.43
C ASP A 760 15.37 38.45 -71.99
N ILE A 761 15.40 37.20 -72.45
CA ILE A 761 16.58 36.61 -73.09
C ILE A 761 16.98 37.43 -74.34
N TYR A 762 16.01 37.77 -75.18
CA TYR A 762 16.27 38.53 -76.40
C TYR A 762 16.65 39.98 -76.14
N GLU A 763 16.17 40.61 -75.07
CA GLU A 763 16.59 41.95 -74.67
C GLU A 763 18.08 41.97 -74.30
N VAL A 764 18.52 40.97 -73.52
CA VAL A 764 19.93 40.83 -73.15
C VAL A 764 20.79 40.50 -74.37
N VAL A 765 20.35 39.58 -75.23
CA VAL A 765 21.05 39.25 -76.49
C VAL A 765 21.16 40.48 -77.39
N HIS A 766 20.08 41.26 -77.53
CA HIS A 766 20.05 42.48 -78.33
C HIS A 766 21.01 43.54 -77.77
N LYS A 767 21.02 43.77 -76.47
CA LYS A 767 21.96 44.69 -75.81
C LYS A 767 23.42 44.26 -76.03
N ASN A 768 23.71 42.97 -75.91
CA ASN A 768 25.06 42.44 -76.15
C ASN A 768 25.47 42.57 -77.62
N PHE A 769 24.55 42.30 -78.55
CA PHE A 769 24.78 42.50 -79.98
C PHE A 769 25.12 43.97 -80.29
N LYS A 770 24.34 44.93 -79.75
CA LYS A 770 24.61 46.36 -79.93
C LYS A 770 25.99 46.77 -79.42
N SER A 771 26.36 46.32 -78.22
CA SER A 771 27.69 46.60 -77.65
C SER A 771 28.82 46.06 -78.53
N ARG A 772 28.70 44.83 -79.02
CA ARG A 772 29.73 44.20 -79.86
C ARG A 772 29.82 44.85 -81.24
N LEU A 773 28.69 45.20 -81.83
CA LEU A 773 28.66 45.91 -83.10
C LEU A 773 29.32 47.30 -82.96
N ARG A 774 29.05 48.01 -81.86
CA ARG A 774 29.72 49.28 -81.53
C ARG A 774 31.23 49.12 -81.44
N ASP A 775 31.72 48.10 -80.74
CA ASP A 775 33.17 47.85 -80.61
C ASP A 775 33.84 47.61 -81.98
N GLU A 776 33.22 46.83 -82.86
CA GLU A 776 33.74 46.58 -84.22
C GLU A 776 33.65 47.84 -85.12
N ILE A 777 32.60 48.65 -85.00
CA ILE A 777 32.49 49.95 -85.70
C ILE A 777 33.63 50.89 -85.27
N ILE A 778 33.92 50.96 -83.97
CA ILE A 778 35.02 51.76 -83.42
C ILE A 778 36.38 51.25 -83.92
N LYS A 779 36.58 49.93 -83.91
CA LYS A 779 37.81 49.28 -84.39
C LYS A 779 38.05 49.47 -85.89
N MET A 780 37.01 49.44 -86.71
CA MET A 780 37.07 49.75 -88.15
C MET A 780 37.09 51.25 -88.46
N ASN A 781 36.97 52.10 -87.43
CA ASN A 781 37.03 53.55 -87.51
C ASN A 781 35.94 54.18 -88.42
N ILE A 782 34.77 53.53 -88.50
CA ILE A 782 33.63 54.00 -89.30
C ILE A 782 32.94 55.16 -88.55
N GLN A 783 32.64 56.26 -89.25
CA GLN A 783 32.01 57.45 -88.68
C GLN A 783 30.57 57.62 -89.18
N ASN A 784 29.72 58.24 -88.36
CA ASN A 784 28.36 58.64 -88.74
C ASN A 784 28.41 59.93 -89.60
N ASN A 785 28.93 59.80 -90.82
CA ASN A 785 29.14 60.91 -91.76
C ASN A 785 28.28 60.79 -93.02
N GLY A 786 27.35 59.82 -93.07
CA GLY A 786 26.54 59.54 -94.26
C GLY A 786 27.31 58.94 -95.44
N GLY A 787 28.56 58.51 -95.25
CA GLY A 787 29.39 57.92 -96.31
C GLY A 787 28.96 56.51 -96.74
N PRO A 788 29.62 55.93 -97.77
CA PRO A 788 29.26 54.61 -98.31
C PRO A 788 29.32 53.48 -97.27
N GLN A 789 30.33 53.49 -96.39
CA GLN A 789 30.46 52.51 -95.31
C GLN A 789 29.37 52.68 -94.24
N HIS A 790 29.01 53.93 -93.90
CA HIS A 790 27.87 54.21 -93.03
C HIS A 790 26.56 53.70 -93.62
N GLY A 791 26.35 53.88 -94.93
CA GLY A 791 25.19 53.34 -95.65
C GLY A 791 25.12 51.81 -95.60
N VAL A 792 26.26 51.12 -95.79
CA VAL A 792 26.38 49.66 -95.68
C VAL A 792 25.99 49.20 -94.27
N VAL A 793 26.55 49.79 -93.22
CA VAL A 793 26.25 49.45 -91.82
C VAL A 793 24.77 49.70 -91.50
N THR A 794 24.20 50.83 -91.97
CA THR A 794 22.77 51.15 -91.77
C THR A 794 21.87 50.10 -92.43
N SER A 795 22.20 49.65 -93.64
CA SER A 795 21.45 48.60 -94.33
C SER A 795 21.56 47.22 -93.66
N GLU A 796 22.70 46.89 -93.05
CA GLU A 796 22.87 45.67 -92.25
C GLU A 796 22.04 45.70 -90.96
N ILE A 797 22.01 46.85 -90.29
CA ILE A 797 21.19 47.06 -89.08
C ILE A 797 19.71 46.96 -89.41
N LEU A 798 19.27 47.52 -90.55
CA LEU A 798 17.88 47.38 -91.01
C LEU A 798 17.50 45.91 -91.21
N PHE A 799 18.38 45.11 -91.84
CA PHE A 799 18.16 43.67 -92.01
C PHE A 799 18.09 42.92 -90.67
N TYR A 800 18.96 43.27 -89.71
CA TYR A 800 18.91 42.71 -88.35
C TYR A 800 17.60 43.10 -87.63
N LEU A 801 17.22 44.37 -87.67
CA LEU A 801 15.98 44.87 -87.05
C LEU A 801 14.74 44.23 -87.68
N GLU A 802 14.73 44.03 -89.00
CA GLU A 802 13.66 43.30 -89.70
C GLU A 802 13.58 41.86 -89.21
N THR A 803 14.72 41.17 -89.05
CA THR A 803 14.75 39.83 -88.43
C THR A 803 14.12 39.88 -87.03
N MET A 804 14.50 40.84 -86.17
CA MET A 804 13.93 40.96 -84.82
C MET A 804 12.43 41.29 -84.83
N LYS A 805 11.93 42.07 -85.81
CA LYS A 805 10.48 42.31 -86.02
C LYS A 805 9.74 41.03 -86.37
N THR A 806 10.31 40.20 -87.26
CA THR A 806 9.66 38.94 -87.68
C THR A 806 9.49 37.95 -86.54
N LEU A 807 10.43 37.95 -85.59
CA LEU A 807 10.39 37.05 -84.44
C LEU A 807 9.40 37.52 -83.35
N LYS A 808 8.94 38.79 -83.36
CA LYS A 808 7.99 39.37 -82.38
C LYS A 808 8.39 39.26 -80.91
N VAL A 809 9.69 39.17 -80.62
CA VAL A 809 10.19 38.87 -79.27
C VAL A 809 10.45 40.12 -78.43
N LEU A 810 10.68 41.27 -79.07
CA LEU A 810 11.03 42.51 -78.38
C LEU A 810 9.86 43.51 -78.41
N PRO A 811 9.71 44.35 -77.36
CA PRO A 811 8.82 45.51 -77.39
C PRO A 811 9.18 46.47 -78.53
N GLU A 812 8.17 47.11 -79.16
CA GLU A 812 8.36 48.03 -80.29
C GLU A 812 9.37 49.16 -80.03
N LYS A 813 9.57 49.52 -78.75
CA LYS A 813 10.54 50.53 -78.29
C LYS A 813 11.99 50.21 -78.71
N TYR A 814 12.37 48.93 -78.69
CA TYR A 814 13.73 48.48 -79.04
C TYR A 814 13.93 48.25 -80.55
N ILE A 815 12.85 48.30 -81.34
CA ILE A 815 12.87 47.94 -82.76
C ILE A 815 12.74 49.19 -83.67
N SER A 816 12.61 50.37 -83.08
CA SER A 816 12.63 51.63 -83.83
C SER A 816 14.04 51.93 -84.37
N ASN A 817 14.14 52.57 -85.54
CA ASN A 817 15.45 52.94 -86.11
C ASN A 817 16.28 53.83 -85.18
N LYS A 818 15.63 54.61 -84.30
CA LYS A 818 16.27 55.46 -83.28
C LYS A 818 16.87 54.67 -82.11
N ALA A 819 16.41 53.43 -81.88
CA ALA A 819 16.87 52.59 -80.78
C ALA A 819 18.29 52.01 -80.99
N MET A 820 18.81 52.14 -82.22
CA MET A 820 20.16 51.75 -82.62
C MET A 820 21.11 52.94 -82.74
N ASP A 821 20.67 54.19 -82.49
CA ASP A 821 21.54 55.36 -82.61
C ASP A 821 22.69 55.35 -81.57
N ASP A 822 22.51 54.60 -80.47
CA ASP A 822 23.48 54.43 -79.40
C ASP A 822 24.76 53.68 -79.80
N ILE A 823 24.73 52.92 -80.91
CA ILE A 823 25.92 52.23 -81.43
C ILE A 823 26.96 53.19 -82.02
N TRP A 824 26.55 54.41 -82.38
CA TRP A 824 27.43 55.41 -82.99
C TRP A 824 28.09 56.33 -81.96
N ASN A 825 27.59 56.34 -80.72
CA ASN A 825 28.22 57.03 -79.63
C ASN A 825 29.59 56.41 -79.41
N ARG A 826 30.68 57.18 -79.37
CA ARG A 826 32.02 56.65 -79.08
C ARG A 826 32.22 56.47 -77.60
#